data_AF-Q84EK8-F1
#
_entry.id   AF-Q84EK8-F1
#
_cell.length_a   1.000
_cell.length_b   1.000
_cell.length_c   1.000
_cell.angle_alpha   90.00
_cell.angle_beta   90.00
_cell.angle_gamma   90.00
#
_symmetry.space_group_name_H-M   'P 1'
#
loop_
_entity.id
_entity.type
_entity.pdbx_description
1 polymer ?
#
loop_
_entity_poly.entity_id
_entity_poly.type
_entity_poly.pdbx_seq_one_letter_code
_entity_poly.pdbx_strand_id
1 'polypeptide(L)'
;MMNTITVSPAAKAVLSAGLIALALSGCGGSDGTNGEDGPDGIIGVNIDATSTLKATFTDATVVDGKVSVGFILKNANGVAVLGLTKDHDLRFGIAQLTPVTEMVGTDGATVEVDRGYQWQSYINTTKQPNASWIPDGETNIAPSAQFQAEVEAASKCADCLVDNLDGSYSYTFQTNIAQVTEPLSITYQADDTQRITLELKQPLITANAHYDFQPSTGLTEDIATRDVVSINACYTCHQPESLALHGGRRIDLENCASCHTATSGDPETGNSVDFTYMIHAIHKGQDRVTSTADGNVAAPYKVIGYGGGIHDYGNVMYPQKPAADCSACHVEGTNAPKDAALFNANKSDTACIACHTELASQQHVGVGTNCTSCHVEEGYGRSAKEAHGDVMKAYNETQAMSAVFSDVIVTADGKFSTTVKFTDASANVIAAEFIDQGSRIVMAWDSDKNYPAYQDASYSNRRIKLSEGTANTDNSWTLVWDKITLPTDYVGKTFELWSAVTACFNHGGYGRPEVKLTACSTDDVQKVEIKSSPFHLVMAASAIDTSQTTATRRNIINTESCQGCHNQEVYHYDNGVNCQTCHTADKTLRSDDTYPGGKKSTSFAFKAHSAEGHYLKYAGVESGTVLKTDCKTCHTADGIQLGRATDRVWRYGDIETGADVWMSSDTGACLSCHQKYRTDATVSHIESNGGIVDGISEEDARNRTSEICSTCHTVDRVTKTHGF
;
A
#
# COMPACT_ATOMS: atom_id res chain seq x y z
N MET A 1 80.90 55.62 57.11
CA MET A 1 80.54 57.02 56.85
C MET A 1 79.02 57.10 56.81
N MET A 2 78.42 57.91 57.68
CA MET A 2 76.97 58.11 57.74
C MET A 2 76.48 58.77 56.46
N ASN A 3 75.35 58.31 55.94
CA ASN A 3 74.40 59.17 55.23
C ASN A 3 72.99 58.71 55.57
N THR A 4 72.33 59.48 56.43
CA THR A 4 70.89 59.46 56.64
C THR A 4 70.22 60.15 55.46
N ILE A 5 69.36 59.42 54.75
CA ILE A 5 68.43 60.00 53.77
C ILE A 5 67.04 60.05 54.42
N THR A 6 66.53 61.27 54.58
CA THR A 6 65.13 61.57 54.92
C THR A 6 64.26 61.39 53.68
N VAL A 7 63.25 60.51 53.76
CA VAL A 7 62.24 60.30 52.72
C VAL A 7 60.91 60.95 53.13
N SER A 8 60.24 61.59 52.17
CA SER A 8 59.11 62.50 52.30
C SER A 8 57.78 61.83 52.74
N PRO A 9 56.75 62.61 53.15
CA PRO A 9 55.47 62.09 53.64
C PRO A 9 54.68 61.22 52.65
N ALA A 10 55.03 61.25 51.35
CA ALA A 10 54.38 60.43 50.32
C ALA A 10 54.80 58.95 50.35
N ALA A 11 55.89 58.60 51.04
CA ALA A 11 56.32 57.21 51.21
C ALA A 11 55.60 56.47 52.37
N LYS A 12 54.77 57.16 53.16
CA LYS A 12 54.03 56.58 54.29
C LYS A 12 52.70 55.91 53.93
N ALA A 13 52.24 56.00 52.68
CA ALA A 13 50.98 55.38 52.25
C ALA A 13 51.15 54.04 51.50
N VAL A 14 52.38 53.67 51.11
CA VAL A 14 52.63 52.43 50.35
C VAL A 14 53.26 51.32 51.22
N LEU A 15 53.71 51.62 52.45
CA LEU A 15 54.30 50.63 53.36
C LEU A 15 53.34 50.04 54.42
N SER A 16 52.09 50.47 54.47
CA SER A 16 51.07 49.98 55.41
C SER A 16 50.10 48.95 54.81
N ALA A 17 50.26 48.60 53.53
CA ALA A 17 49.55 47.47 52.89
C ALA A 17 50.43 46.23 52.69
N GLY A 18 51.73 46.30 53.02
CA GLY A 18 52.71 45.21 52.83
C GLY A 18 53.07 44.40 54.08
N LEU A 19 52.53 44.73 55.25
CA LEU A 19 52.93 44.14 56.55
C LEU A 19 51.86 43.28 57.24
N ILE A 20 50.75 42.97 56.55
CA ILE A 20 49.77 41.93 56.95
C ILE A 20 49.89 40.68 56.04
N ALA A 21 50.84 40.65 55.10
CA ALA A 21 51.07 39.50 54.22
C ALA A 21 52.23 38.58 54.66
N LEU A 22 52.88 38.82 55.81
CA LEU A 22 54.06 38.05 56.26
C LEU A 22 54.03 37.64 57.76
N ALA A 23 52.84 37.41 58.32
CA ALA A 23 52.68 36.94 59.71
C ALA A 23 51.71 35.76 59.90
N LEU A 24 51.55 34.89 58.90
CA LEU A 24 50.98 33.55 59.08
C LEU A 24 51.70 32.51 58.20
N SER A 25 53.02 32.41 58.33
CA SER A 25 53.78 31.20 57.98
C SER A 25 53.61 30.15 59.09
N GLY A 26 52.37 29.69 59.27
CA GLY A 26 51.97 28.85 60.41
C GLY A 26 50.56 28.28 60.30
N CYS A 27 50.16 27.83 59.10
CA CYS A 27 49.09 26.86 58.90
C CYS A 27 49.48 26.03 57.67
N GLY A 28 50.28 24.99 57.88
CA GLY A 28 50.47 23.93 56.89
C GLY A 28 49.24 23.04 56.89
N GLY A 29 48.21 23.45 56.15
CA GLY A 29 47.06 22.62 55.82
C GLY A 29 46.94 22.60 54.31
N SER A 30 47.12 21.42 53.71
CA SER A 30 46.65 21.16 52.34
C SER A 30 45.20 21.62 52.24
N ASP A 31 44.89 22.41 51.23
CA ASP A 31 43.55 22.87 50.84
C ASP A 31 42.65 21.73 50.29
N GLY A 32 42.99 20.48 50.62
CA GLY A 32 42.42 19.29 50.01
C GLY A 32 42.82 19.17 48.54
N THR A 33 42.76 17.96 47.99
CA THR A 33 42.66 17.81 46.54
C THR A 33 41.41 18.56 46.07
N ASN A 34 41.48 19.26 44.93
CA ASN A 34 40.27 19.68 44.23
C ASN A 34 39.30 18.48 44.21
N GLY A 35 38.05 18.70 44.62
CA GLY A 35 37.03 17.66 44.45
C GLY A 35 37.03 17.22 42.99
N GLU A 36 36.81 15.93 42.74
CA GLU A 36 36.67 15.45 41.37
C GLU A 36 35.62 16.31 40.66
N ASP A 37 35.92 16.71 39.42
CA ASP A 37 34.93 17.39 38.58
C ASP A 37 33.66 16.54 38.60
N GLY A 38 32.51 17.19 38.85
CA GLY A 38 31.24 16.49 38.77
C GLY A 38 31.10 15.86 37.39
N PRO A 39 30.49 14.68 37.27
CA PRO A 39 30.28 14.06 35.96
C PRO A 39 29.56 15.04 35.04
N ASP A 40 29.99 15.08 33.77
CA ASP A 40 29.35 15.91 32.75
C ASP A 40 27.83 15.69 32.78
N GLY A 41 27.08 16.79 32.80
CA GLY A 41 25.62 16.74 32.80
C GLY A 41 25.11 16.04 31.53
N ILE A 42 24.23 15.06 31.70
CA ILE A 42 23.65 14.32 30.58
C ILE A 42 22.79 15.28 29.74
N ILE A 43 23.07 15.34 28.44
CA ILE A 43 22.27 16.09 27.47
C ILE A 43 21.11 15.21 27.03
N GLY A 44 19.91 15.50 27.54
CA GLY A 44 18.69 14.80 27.15
C GLY A 44 17.48 15.73 27.06
N VAL A 45 16.43 15.25 26.38
CA VAL A 45 15.12 15.92 26.30
C VAL A 45 14.09 15.14 27.10
N ASN A 46 13.13 15.83 27.72
CA ASN A 46 12.06 15.16 28.45
C ASN A 46 11.05 14.53 27.48
N ILE A 47 10.55 13.33 27.83
CA ILE A 47 9.59 12.57 27.03
C ILE A 47 8.29 13.33 26.72
N ASP A 48 7.79 14.14 27.66
CA ASP A 48 6.53 14.89 27.47
C ASP A 48 6.68 16.05 26.47
N ALA A 49 7.92 16.45 26.17
CA ALA A 49 8.23 17.59 25.32
C ALA A 49 8.80 17.19 23.95
N THR A 50 9.15 15.92 23.72
CA THR A 50 9.70 15.48 22.43
C THR A 50 8.59 15.23 21.41
N SER A 51 8.80 15.65 20.16
CA SER A 51 7.88 15.41 19.05
C SER A 51 8.20 14.13 18.26
N THR A 52 9.31 13.46 18.60
CA THR A 52 9.76 12.22 17.95
C THR A 52 10.36 11.28 18.98
N LEU A 53 10.21 9.98 18.75
CA LEU A 53 10.72 8.96 19.63
C LEU A 53 11.08 7.70 18.85
N LYS A 54 12.23 7.12 19.18
CA LYS A 54 12.67 5.80 18.78
C LYS A 54 13.04 5.02 20.03
N ALA A 55 12.43 3.85 20.21
CA ALA A 55 12.80 2.88 21.22
C ALA A 55 13.69 1.80 20.58
N THR A 56 14.67 1.30 21.33
CA THR A 56 15.53 0.20 20.88
C THR A 56 15.95 -0.62 22.09
N PHE A 57 15.66 -1.92 22.07
CA PHE A 57 16.15 -2.83 23.09
C PHE A 57 17.67 -3.04 22.96
N THR A 58 18.33 -3.27 24.08
CA THR A 58 19.79 -3.48 24.15
C THR A 58 20.15 -4.89 24.56
N ASP A 59 19.38 -5.47 25.47
CA ASP A 59 19.64 -6.78 26.06
C ASP A 59 18.37 -7.34 26.70
N ALA A 60 18.35 -8.66 26.86
CA ALA A 60 17.31 -9.40 27.56
C ALA A 60 17.92 -10.58 28.32
N THR A 61 17.39 -10.88 29.50
CA THR A 61 17.83 -12.02 30.33
C THR A 61 16.64 -12.74 30.94
N VAL A 62 16.77 -14.04 31.13
CA VAL A 62 15.79 -14.89 31.80
C VAL A 62 16.47 -15.61 32.97
N VAL A 63 15.99 -15.39 34.19
CA VAL A 63 16.49 -16.06 35.40
C VAL A 63 15.28 -16.62 36.16
N ASP A 64 15.21 -17.95 36.33
CA ASP A 64 14.09 -18.64 36.99
C ASP A 64 12.70 -18.23 36.43
N GLY A 65 12.63 -18.03 35.10
CA GLY A 65 11.42 -17.58 34.40
C GLY A 65 11.09 -16.09 34.58
N LYS A 66 11.87 -15.33 35.33
CA LYS A 66 11.77 -13.88 35.43
C LYS A 66 12.54 -13.25 34.26
N VAL A 67 11.87 -12.42 33.47
CA VAL A 67 12.47 -11.74 32.32
C VAL A 67 12.83 -10.30 32.67
N SER A 68 14.04 -9.86 32.31
CA SER A 68 14.49 -8.47 32.44
C SER A 68 15.08 -7.99 31.13
N VAL A 69 14.82 -6.74 30.77
CA VAL A 69 15.28 -6.12 29.51
C VAL A 69 15.87 -4.73 29.72
N GLY A 70 16.90 -4.42 28.96
CA GLY A 70 17.42 -3.06 28.78
C GLY A 70 16.89 -2.45 27.48
N PHE A 71 16.59 -1.15 27.49
CA PHE A 71 16.24 -0.41 26.27
C PHE A 71 16.65 1.05 26.36
N ILE A 72 16.83 1.68 25.20
CA ILE A 72 17.18 3.10 25.07
C ILE A 72 16.08 3.86 24.33
N LEU A 73 15.87 5.11 24.74
CA LEU A 73 14.97 6.05 24.07
C LEU A 73 15.74 7.23 23.49
N LYS A 74 15.53 7.51 22.20
CA LYS A 74 16.14 8.64 21.50
C LYS A 74 15.12 9.40 20.65
N ASN A 75 15.32 10.69 20.45
CA ASN A 75 14.55 11.44 19.45
C ASN A 75 15.15 11.27 18.04
N ALA A 76 14.54 11.87 17.02
CA ALA A 76 15.00 11.78 15.64
C ALA A 76 16.43 12.30 15.40
N ASN A 77 16.95 13.16 16.29
CA ASN A 77 18.32 13.68 16.24
C ASN A 77 19.33 12.79 17.00
N GLY A 78 18.87 11.67 17.57
CA GLY A 78 19.71 10.76 18.36
C GLY A 78 19.97 11.21 19.81
N VAL A 79 19.31 12.28 20.27
CA VAL A 79 19.44 12.77 21.65
C VAL A 79 18.65 11.87 22.60
N ALA A 80 19.23 11.56 23.76
CA ALA A 80 18.60 10.76 24.80
C ALA A 80 17.25 11.37 25.25
N VAL A 81 16.24 10.52 25.42
CA VAL A 81 14.92 10.92 25.93
C VAL A 81 14.78 10.41 27.36
N LEU A 82 14.56 11.36 28.29
CA LEU A 82 14.57 11.17 29.74
C LEU A 82 13.17 11.32 30.33
N GLY A 83 12.98 10.81 31.55
CA GLY A 83 11.76 11.07 32.35
C GLY A 83 10.59 10.15 32.00
N LEU A 84 10.82 9.04 31.31
CA LEU A 84 9.82 7.98 31.19
C LEU A 84 9.51 7.42 32.59
N THR A 85 8.23 7.22 32.87
CA THR A 85 7.77 6.61 34.12
C THR A 85 6.75 5.52 33.82
N LYS A 86 6.51 4.62 34.79
CA LYS A 86 5.50 3.56 34.68
C LYS A 86 4.06 4.06 34.46
N ASP A 87 3.78 5.34 34.76
CA ASP A 87 2.45 5.94 34.66
C ASP A 87 2.16 6.49 33.25
N HIS A 88 3.17 6.53 32.39
CA HIS A 88 2.98 6.67 30.95
C HIS A 88 2.27 5.42 30.40
N ASP A 89 1.57 5.53 29.27
CA ASP A 89 0.96 4.36 28.61
C ASP A 89 2.05 3.53 27.90
N LEU A 90 2.83 2.84 28.72
CA LEU A 90 3.94 1.96 28.40
C LEU A 90 3.54 0.52 28.71
N ARG A 91 3.65 -0.36 27.72
CA ARG A 91 3.32 -1.78 27.87
C ARG A 91 4.37 -2.67 27.21
N PHE A 92 4.48 -3.88 27.73
CA PHE A 92 5.44 -4.89 27.28
C PHE A 92 4.75 -6.21 26.98
N GLY A 93 5.13 -6.84 25.88
CA GLY A 93 4.71 -8.19 25.50
C GLY A 93 5.90 -9.16 25.50
N ILE A 94 5.61 -10.44 25.67
CA ILE A 94 6.59 -11.51 25.51
C ILE A 94 5.95 -12.77 24.92
N ALA A 95 6.59 -13.33 23.91
CA ALA A 95 6.13 -14.51 23.19
C ALA A 95 7.29 -15.45 22.84
N GLN A 96 7.00 -16.75 22.81
CA GLN A 96 7.92 -17.79 22.33
C GLN A 96 7.62 -18.15 20.88
N LEU A 97 8.67 -18.39 20.10
CA LEU A 97 8.58 -18.94 18.76
C LEU A 97 8.62 -20.48 18.85
N THR A 98 7.46 -21.09 19.06
CA THR A 98 7.35 -22.52 19.35
C THR A 98 7.24 -23.34 18.06
N PRO A 99 8.01 -24.43 17.87
CA PRO A 99 7.73 -25.40 16.81
C PRO A 99 6.42 -26.14 17.12
N VAL A 100 5.47 -26.09 16.20
CA VAL A 100 4.13 -26.67 16.37
C VAL A 100 3.96 -27.89 15.47
N THR A 101 3.54 -29.01 16.06
CA THR A 101 3.01 -30.16 15.31
C THR A 101 1.52 -30.36 15.62
N GLU A 102 0.78 -30.82 14.62
CA GLU A 102 -0.65 -31.08 14.73
C GLU A 102 -0.94 -32.53 14.35
N MET A 103 -1.74 -33.24 15.15
CA MET A 103 -2.23 -34.57 14.81
C MET A 103 -3.49 -34.45 13.96
N VAL A 104 -3.40 -34.78 12.67
CA VAL A 104 -4.51 -34.65 11.72
C VAL A 104 -5.01 -36.02 11.25
N GLY A 105 -6.33 -36.21 11.26
CA GLY A 105 -6.99 -37.44 10.80
C GLY A 105 -8.19 -37.81 11.68
N THR A 106 -8.95 -38.84 11.28
CA THR A 106 -10.07 -39.40 12.04
C THR A 106 -9.85 -40.88 12.36
N ASP A 107 -10.58 -41.41 13.35
CA ASP A 107 -10.73 -42.84 13.63
C ASP A 107 -9.42 -43.63 13.85
N GLY A 108 -8.46 -43.04 14.58
CA GLY A 108 -7.23 -43.73 14.99
C GLY A 108 -6.13 -43.80 13.93
N ALA A 109 -6.34 -43.19 12.76
CA ALA A 109 -5.34 -43.01 11.71
C ALA A 109 -4.90 -41.53 11.63
N THR A 110 -4.40 -40.98 12.73
CA THR A 110 -3.86 -39.62 12.76
C THR A 110 -2.40 -39.60 12.30
N VAL A 111 -2.02 -38.58 11.55
CA VAL A 111 -0.64 -38.29 11.16
C VAL A 111 -0.19 -37.02 11.85
N GLU A 112 1.05 -37.01 12.32
CA GLU A 112 1.68 -35.80 12.85
C GLU A 112 2.12 -34.92 11.67
N VAL A 113 1.69 -33.67 11.66
CA VAL A 113 2.02 -32.70 10.61
C VAL A 113 2.75 -31.51 11.22
N ASP A 114 3.89 -31.15 10.62
CA ASP A 114 4.67 -29.98 11.00
C ASP A 114 3.96 -28.69 10.53
N ARG A 115 3.63 -27.82 11.49
CA ARG A 115 3.04 -26.49 11.26
C ARG A 115 4.06 -25.36 11.32
N GLY A 116 5.34 -25.71 11.39
CA GLY A 116 6.46 -24.79 11.52
C GLY A 116 6.44 -24.09 12.87
N TYR A 117 7.15 -22.97 12.92
CA TYR A 117 7.22 -22.14 14.13
C TYR A 117 6.04 -21.18 14.21
N GLN A 118 5.39 -21.06 15.36
CA GLN A 118 4.30 -20.11 15.60
C GLN A 118 4.54 -19.32 16.88
N TRP A 119 4.19 -18.03 16.86
CA TRP A 119 4.27 -17.19 18.05
C TRP A 119 3.22 -17.61 19.08
N GLN A 120 3.66 -17.84 20.30
CA GLN A 120 2.83 -18.13 21.47
C GLN A 120 3.13 -17.09 22.55
N SER A 121 2.22 -16.13 22.74
CA SER A 121 2.34 -15.16 23.84
C SER A 121 2.22 -15.88 25.18
N TYR A 122 3.01 -15.46 26.17
CA TYR A 122 2.87 -15.93 27.56
C TYR A 122 1.73 -15.25 28.29
N ILE A 123 1.21 -14.14 27.76
CA ILE A 123 0.17 -13.33 28.38
C ILE A 123 -1.10 -13.48 27.56
N ASN A 124 -2.03 -14.31 28.04
CA ASN A 124 -3.31 -14.55 27.37
C ASN A 124 -4.47 -14.34 28.33
N THR A 125 -5.62 -13.96 27.78
CA THR A 125 -6.88 -13.91 28.53
C THR A 125 -7.98 -14.63 27.75
N THR A 126 -8.86 -15.34 28.46
CA THR A 126 -10.10 -15.85 27.87
C THR A 126 -11.11 -14.72 27.82
N LYS A 127 -11.65 -14.43 26.64
CA LYS A 127 -12.76 -13.49 26.46
C LYS A 127 -14.05 -14.28 26.20
N GLN A 128 -15.13 -13.81 26.80
CA GLN A 128 -16.48 -14.32 26.57
C GLN A 128 -17.21 -13.39 25.61
N PRO A 129 -18.09 -13.90 24.74
CA PRO A 129 -18.89 -13.06 23.85
C PRO A 129 -19.77 -12.11 24.66
N ASN A 130 -19.70 -10.83 24.33
CA ASN A 130 -20.61 -9.82 24.84
C ASN A 130 -21.83 -9.70 23.91
N ALA A 131 -22.93 -10.34 24.31
CA ALA A 131 -24.17 -10.31 23.54
C ALA A 131 -24.71 -8.90 23.25
N SER A 132 -24.38 -7.89 24.07
CA SER A 132 -24.81 -6.50 23.83
C SER A 132 -24.01 -5.79 22.73
N TRP A 133 -22.91 -6.38 22.25
CA TRP A 133 -22.11 -5.86 21.13
C TRP A 133 -22.49 -6.47 19.79
N ILE A 134 -23.28 -7.54 19.79
CA ILE A 134 -23.72 -8.23 18.59
C ILE A 134 -25.09 -7.66 18.19
N PRO A 135 -25.23 -6.98 17.04
CA PRO A 135 -26.53 -6.50 16.62
C PRO A 135 -27.52 -7.62 16.31
N ASP A 136 -28.80 -7.31 16.51
CA ASP A 136 -29.88 -8.23 16.20
C ASP A 136 -29.86 -8.59 14.71
N GLY A 137 -29.82 -9.90 14.41
CA GLY A 137 -29.88 -10.43 13.06
C GLY A 137 -28.55 -10.47 12.32
N GLU A 138 -27.43 -10.20 12.99
CA GLU A 138 -26.10 -10.30 12.40
C GLU A 138 -25.79 -11.73 11.92
N THR A 139 -25.26 -11.86 10.70
CA THR A 139 -24.96 -13.15 10.05
C THR A 139 -23.46 -13.32 9.79
N ASN A 140 -23.05 -14.55 9.44
CA ASN A 140 -21.65 -14.90 9.15
C ASN A 140 -20.73 -14.76 10.37
N ILE A 141 -21.30 -14.95 11.56
CA ILE A 141 -20.61 -14.94 12.85
C ILE A 141 -21.00 -16.18 13.66
N ALA A 142 -20.10 -16.68 14.49
CA ALA A 142 -20.29 -17.81 15.40
C ALA A 142 -19.73 -17.48 16.80
N PRO A 143 -20.45 -16.65 17.58
CA PRO A 143 -19.96 -16.18 18.88
C PRO A 143 -19.58 -17.33 19.81
N SER A 144 -18.39 -17.28 20.39
CA SER A 144 -17.84 -18.33 21.26
C SER A 144 -16.75 -17.79 22.17
N ALA A 145 -16.44 -18.48 23.27
CA ALA A 145 -15.30 -18.10 24.10
C ALA A 145 -14.01 -18.25 23.28
N GLN A 146 -13.17 -17.21 23.30
CA GLN A 146 -11.91 -17.17 22.55
C GLN A 146 -10.77 -16.77 23.47
N PHE A 147 -9.54 -17.16 23.14
CA PHE A 147 -8.36 -16.60 23.77
C PHE A 147 -7.89 -15.37 23.01
N GLN A 148 -7.25 -14.44 23.73
CA GLN A 148 -6.57 -13.29 23.13
C GLN A 148 -5.25 -13.08 23.85
N ALA A 149 -4.17 -13.03 23.08
CA ALA A 149 -2.87 -12.58 23.58
C ALA A 149 -2.91 -11.08 23.90
N GLU A 150 -2.24 -10.69 24.97
CA GLU A 150 -2.24 -9.34 25.54
C GLU A 150 -0.80 -8.91 25.87
N VAL A 151 -0.67 -7.69 26.38
CA VAL A 151 0.57 -7.13 26.93
C VAL A 151 0.37 -6.72 28.39
N GLU A 152 1.44 -6.67 29.18
CA GLU A 152 1.39 -6.14 30.54
C GLU A 152 1.68 -4.64 30.57
N ALA A 153 0.88 -3.89 31.33
CA ALA A 153 1.10 -2.46 31.51
C ALA A 153 2.10 -2.21 32.64
N ALA A 154 3.12 -1.38 32.39
CA ALA A 154 4.14 -1.05 33.38
C ALA A 154 3.55 -0.41 34.65
N SER A 155 2.45 0.34 34.50
CA SER A 155 1.72 0.99 35.61
C SER A 155 1.21 0.04 36.69
N LYS A 156 1.14 -1.27 36.41
CA LYS A 156 0.69 -2.29 37.36
C LYS A 156 1.79 -2.81 38.29
N CYS A 157 3.03 -2.40 38.08
CA CYS A 157 4.16 -2.76 38.93
C CYS A 157 4.89 -1.52 39.43
N ALA A 158 5.17 -1.47 40.73
CA ALA A 158 5.74 -0.29 41.36
C ALA A 158 7.22 -0.08 41.01
N ASP A 159 7.97 -1.16 40.86
CA ASP A 159 9.42 -1.22 40.80
C ASP A 159 9.96 -1.97 39.56
N CYS A 160 9.10 -2.32 38.62
CA CYS A 160 9.50 -3.04 37.41
C CYS A 160 10.26 -2.17 36.41
N LEU A 161 9.99 -0.86 36.36
CA LEU A 161 10.69 0.09 35.48
C LEU A 161 11.75 0.86 36.26
N VAL A 162 12.97 0.88 35.74
CA VAL A 162 14.10 1.64 36.27
C VAL A 162 14.59 2.60 35.18
N ASP A 163 14.66 3.90 35.52
CA ASP A 163 15.33 4.92 34.70
C ASP A 163 16.80 5.03 35.14
N ASN A 164 17.73 4.79 34.22
CA ASN A 164 19.17 4.87 34.49
C ASN A 164 19.69 6.32 34.38
N LEU A 165 18.80 7.27 34.13
CA LEU A 165 19.03 8.72 34.05
C LEU A 165 19.89 9.17 32.87
N ASP A 166 20.17 8.29 31.91
CA ASP A 166 20.98 8.54 30.71
C ASP A 166 20.22 8.30 29.39
N GLY A 167 18.92 8.05 29.47
CA GLY A 167 18.06 7.69 28.35
C GLY A 167 18.02 6.17 28.08
N SER A 168 18.76 5.38 28.85
CA SER A 168 18.54 3.95 29.00
C SER A 168 17.64 3.65 30.18
N TYR A 169 16.91 2.53 30.07
CA TYR A 169 15.92 2.07 31.02
C TYR A 169 16.03 0.56 31.13
N SER A 170 15.59 0.03 32.27
CA SER A 170 15.42 -1.41 32.46
C SER A 170 13.99 -1.73 32.84
N TYR A 171 13.42 -2.78 32.27
CA TYR A 171 12.11 -3.30 32.62
C TYR A 171 12.21 -4.76 33.05
N THR A 172 11.61 -5.08 34.21
CA THR A 172 11.47 -6.45 34.69
C THR A 172 10.01 -6.88 34.56
N PHE A 173 9.76 -8.01 33.90
CA PHE A 173 8.39 -8.48 33.67
C PHE A 173 7.69 -8.88 34.98
N GLN A 174 6.39 -8.58 35.03
CA GLN A 174 5.47 -9.02 36.07
C GLN A 174 5.19 -10.52 35.90
N THR A 175 4.96 -10.93 34.65
CA THR A 175 4.73 -12.31 34.26
C THR A 175 5.99 -13.16 34.45
N ASN A 176 5.85 -14.34 35.05
CA ASN A 176 6.91 -15.35 35.10
C ASN A 176 6.64 -16.40 34.02
N ILE A 177 7.50 -16.46 32.99
CA ILE A 177 7.29 -17.30 31.81
C ILE A 177 7.46 -18.80 32.08
N ALA A 178 8.09 -19.19 33.19
CA ALA A 178 8.24 -20.59 33.58
C ALA A 178 6.97 -21.17 34.24
N GLN A 179 5.95 -20.34 34.52
CA GLN A 179 4.77 -20.73 35.30
C GLN A 179 3.44 -20.55 34.54
N VAL A 180 3.47 -20.37 33.22
CA VAL A 180 2.28 -20.08 32.41
C VAL A 180 1.54 -21.38 32.04
N THR A 181 0.49 -21.69 32.80
CA THR A 181 -0.39 -22.87 32.55
C THR A 181 -1.82 -22.50 32.18
N GLU A 182 -2.26 -21.28 32.47
CA GLU A 182 -3.64 -20.81 32.29
C GLU A 182 -3.65 -19.39 31.70
N PRO A 183 -4.68 -19.02 30.90
CA PRO A 183 -5.74 -19.89 30.37
C PRO A 183 -5.25 -20.80 29.22
N LEU A 184 -4.02 -20.57 28.76
CA LEU A 184 -3.31 -21.39 27.78
C LEU A 184 -1.96 -21.77 28.36
N SER A 185 -1.63 -23.06 28.31
CA SER A 185 -0.34 -23.55 28.78
C SER A 185 0.74 -23.29 27.72
N ILE A 186 1.71 -22.45 28.06
CA ILE A 186 2.87 -22.17 27.21
C ILE A 186 4.11 -22.71 27.92
N THR A 187 4.71 -23.76 27.36
CA THR A 187 5.90 -24.38 27.95
C THR A 187 7.13 -23.61 27.53
N TYR A 188 7.77 -22.91 28.48
CA TYR A 188 9.03 -22.23 28.25
C TYR A 188 10.14 -23.20 27.82
N GLN A 189 10.83 -22.85 26.74
CA GLN A 189 12.00 -23.54 26.22
C GLN A 189 13.12 -22.53 26.01
N ALA A 190 14.26 -22.75 26.67
CA ALA A 190 15.40 -21.83 26.57
C ALA A 190 16.06 -21.83 25.18
N ASP A 191 15.89 -22.91 24.41
CA ASP A 191 16.41 -23.03 23.04
C ASP A 191 15.46 -22.42 21.99
N ASP A 192 14.20 -22.17 22.33
CA ASP A 192 13.27 -21.49 21.43
C ASP A 192 13.51 -19.97 21.49
N THR A 193 13.46 -19.33 20.33
CA THR A 193 13.55 -17.87 20.23
C THR A 193 12.40 -17.23 20.98
N GLN A 194 12.71 -16.19 21.76
CA GLN A 194 11.76 -15.36 22.48
C GLN A 194 11.72 -13.99 21.83
N ARG A 195 10.52 -13.41 21.68
CA ARG A 195 10.30 -12.04 21.23
C ARG A 195 9.74 -11.22 22.36
N ILE A 196 10.41 -10.12 22.67
CA ILE A 196 9.92 -9.08 23.58
C ILE A 196 9.45 -7.90 22.75
N THR A 197 8.31 -7.32 23.11
CA THR A 197 7.77 -6.14 22.44
C THR A 197 7.52 -5.00 23.43
N LEU A 198 7.69 -3.77 22.95
CA LEU A 198 7.34 -2.53 23.66
C LEU A 198 6.31 -1.78 22.82
N GLU A 199 5.27 -1.27 23.47
CA GLU A 199 4.38 -0.25 22.91
C GLU A 199 4.29 0.93 23.88
N LEU A 200 4.63 2.12 23.38
CA LEU A 200 4.61 3.36 24.12
C LEU A 200 3.79 4.38 23.34
N LYS A 201 2.69 4.82 23.94
CA LYS A 201 1.84 5.87 23.40
C LYS A 201 1.81 7.06 24.34
N GLN A 202 2.01 8.24 23.76
CA GLN A 202 1.84 9.54 24.41
C GLN A 202 1.02 10.45 23.48
N PRO A 203 0.55 11.61 23.97
CA PRO A 203 -0.22 12.53 23.13
C PRO A 203 0.49 12.97 21.84
N LEU A 204 1.82 13.10 21.87
CA LEU A 204 2.62 13.61 20.74
C LEU A 204 3.43 12.53 20.00
N ILE A 205 3.61 11.36 20.60
CA ILE A 205 4.55 10.34 20.10
C ILE A 205 3.97 8.93 20.28
N THR A 206 4.31 8.07 19.34
CA THR A 206 4.14 6.61 19.43
C THR A 206 5.48 5.98 19.13
N ALA A 207 5.84 4.94 19.88
CA ALA A 207 6.97 4.08 19.54
C ALA A 207 6.60 2.61 19.77
N ASN A 208 7.04 1.76 18.85
CA ASN A 208 7.13 0.34 19.04
C ASN A 208 8.62 -0.06 18.99
N ALA A 209 8.91 -1.23 19.56
CA ALA A 209 10.19 -1.90 19.42
C ALA A 209 9.98 -3.39 19.70
N HIS A 210 10.84 -4.23 19.13
CA HIS A 210 10.91 -5.64 19.44
C HIS A 210 12.36 -6.10 19.65
N TYR A 211 12.54 -7.25 20.28
CA TYR A 211 13.84 -7.89 20.49
C TYR A 211 13.69 -9.40 20.48
N ASP A 212 14.37 -10.03 19.53
CA ASP A 212 14.40 -11.48 19.37
C ASP A 212 15.71 -12.03 19.91
N PHE A 213 15.63 -13.04 20.76
CA PHE A 213 16.80 -13.66 21.37
C PHE A 213 16.54 -15.11 21.76
N GLN A 214 17.60 -15.93 21.79
CA GLN A 214 17.56 -17.28 22.31
C GLN A 214 18.14 -17.32 23.74
N PRO A 215 17.33 -17.58 24.79
CA PRO A 215 17.79 -17.54 26.18
C PRO A 215 18.97 -18.46 26.52
N SER A 216 19.05 -19.64 25.90
CA SER A 216 20.09 -20.64 26.22
C SER A 216 21.49 -20.22 25.78
N THR A 217 21.60 -19.39 24.75
CA THR A 217 22.87 -18.95 24.16
C THR A 217 23.12 -17.45 24.29
N GLY A 218 22.07 -16.65 24.49
CA GLY A 218 22.12 -15.19 24.45
C GLY A 218 22.26 -14.62 23.03
N LEU A 219 22.14 -15.44 21.99
CA LEU A 219 22.24 -15.01 20.60
C LEU A 219 20.99 -14.25 20.16
N THR A 220 21.19 -13.23 19.34
CA THR A 220 20.14 -12.42 18.68
C THR A 220 20.14 -12.58 17.16
N GLU A 221 21.18 -13.21 16.62
CA GLU A 221 21.38 -13.50 15.22
C GLU A 221 21.64 -15.01 15.08
N ASP A 222 21.47 -15.55 13.87
CA ASP A 222 21.63 -16.99 13.60
C ASP A 222 20.74 -17.91 14.46
N ILE A 223 19.64 -17.38 14.99
CA ILE A 223 18.57 -18.11 15.69
C ILE A 223 17.37 -18.39 14.76
N ALA A 224 16.43 -19.20 15.22
CA ALA A 224 15.14 -19.38 14.53
C ALA A 224 14.35 -18.07 14.55
N THR A 225 13.77 -17.69 13.41
CA THR A 225 13.02 -16.44 13.23
C THR A 225 11.70 -16.70 12.52
N ARG A 226 10.83 -15.69 12.48
CA ARG A 226 9.60 -15.71 11.69
C ARG A 226 9.34 -14.33 11.07
N ASP A 227 10.32 -13.86 10.32
CA ASP A 227 10.25 -12.57 9.62
C ASP A 227 9.87 -12.82 8.16
N VAL A 228 8.58 -12.66 7.86
CA VAL A 228 7.97 -13.14 6.59
C VAL A 228 7.65 -12.01 5.62
N VAL A 229 7.23 -10.86 6.12
CA VAL A 229 6.78 -9.71 5.31
C VAL A 229 7.41 -8.42 5.83
N SER A 230 7.56 -7.43 4.96
CA SER A 230 8.03 -6.09 5.32
C SER A 230 6.91 -5.07 5.14
N ILE A 231 6.80 -4.12 6.07
CA ILE A 231 5.80 -3.05 5.99
C ILE A 231 5.95 -2.17 4.74
N ASN A 232 7.14 -2.15 4.13
CA ASN A 232 7.39 -1.43 2.88
C ASN A 232 6.54 -1.97 1.73
N ALA A 233 6.27 -3.28 1.68
CA ALA A 233 5.35 -3.85 0.69
C ALA A 233 3.93 -3.31 0.91
N CYS A 234 3.49 -3.24 2.16
CA CYS A 234 2.19 -2.70 2.56
C CYS A 234 2.01 -1.23 2.17
N TYR A 235 3.06 -0.40 2.35
CA TYR A 235 3.06 1.02 2.00
C TYR A 235 2.99 1.32 0.50
N THR A 236 3.08 0.30 -0.36
CA THR A 236 2.72 0.45 -1.78
C THR A 236 1.26 0.88 -1.93
N CYS A 237 0.37 0.38 -1.06
CA CYS A 237 -1.07 0.68 -1.08
C CYS A 237 -1.54 1.53 0.10
N HIS A 238 -0.91 1.36 1.27
CA HIS A 238 -1.37 1.96 2.51
C HIS A 238 -0.72 3.32 2.79
N GLN A 239 -1.55 4.32 3.01
CA GLN A 239 -1.16 5.49 3.79
C GLN A 239 -0.68 5.03 5.19
N PRO A 240 0.47 5.51 5.71
CA PRO A 240 1.04 4.98 6.95
C PRO A 240 0.09 5.04 8.16
N GLU A 241 -0.69 6.12 8.28
CA GLU A 241 -1.74 6.27 9.31
C GLU A 241 -2.78 5.14 9.30
N SER A 242 -3.10 4.58 8.12
CA SER A 242 -4.09 3.49 8.01
C SER A 242 -3.60 2.16 8.61
N LEU A 243 -2.29 2.02 8.84
CA LEU A 243 -1.68 0.88 9.51
C LEU A 243 -1.27 1.20 10.97
N ALA A 244 -1.51 2.43 11.43
CA ALA A 244 -1.35 2.80 12.84
C ALA A 244 -2.58 2.38 13.64
N LEU A 245 -2.69 1.08 13.91
CA LEU A 245 -3.89 0.45 14.46
C LEU A 245 -4.05 0.66 15.98
N HIS A 246 -5.24 0.32 16.48
CA HIS A 246 -5.62 0.39 17.90
C HIS A 246 -5.42 1.79 18.52
N GLY A 247 -5.88 2.83 17.81
CA GLY A 247 -5.71 4.23 18.24
C GLY A 247 -4.31 4.78 17.97
N GLY A 248 -3.62 4.24 16.95
CA GLY A 248 -2.29 4.72 16.55
C GLY A 248 -1.17 4.36 17.52
N ARG A 249 -1.31 3.25 18.26
CA ARG A 249 -0.30 2.78 19.23
C ARG A 249 0.51 1.58 18.77
N ARG A 250 0.04 0.87 17.73
CA ARG A 250 0.71 -0.30 17.14
C ARG A 250 1.01 0.00 15.68
N ILE A 251 2.29 -0.04 15.33
CA ILE A 251 2.84 0.39 14.04
C ILE A 251 3.82 -0.62 13.45
N ASP A 252 4.54 -1.39 14.29
CA ASP A 252 5.52 -2.38 13.83
C ASP A 252 4.86 -3.75 13.65
N LEU A 253 5.20 -4.46 12.57
CA LEU A 253 4.60 -5.76 12.25
C LEU A 253 4.95 -6.82 13.29
N GLU A 254 6.12 -6.71 13.91
CA GLU A 254 6.59 -7.63 14.94
C GLU A 254 5.74 -7.53 16.21
N ASN A 255 5.25 -6.32 16.55
CA ASN A 255 4.26 -6.12 17.59
C ASN A 255 2.93 -6.78 17.22
N CYS A 256 2.46 -6.61 15.98
CA CYS A 256 1.24 -7.27 15.49
C CYS A 256 1.33 -8.79 15.64
N ALA A 257 2.40 -9.41 15.13
CA ALA A 257 2.61 -10.86 15.14
C ALA A 257 2.77 -11.44 16.56
N SER A 258 3.18 -10.63 17.54
CA SER A 258 3.29 -11.05 18.94
C SER A 258 1.94 -11.20 19.66
N CYS A 259 0.88 -10.51 19.19
CA CYS A 259 -0.46 -10.58 19.76
C CYS A 259 -1.47 -11.31 18.85
N HIS A 260 -1.38 -11.13 17.53
CA HIS A 260 -2.22 -11.82 16.57
C HIS A 260 -1.70 -13.24 16.31
N THR A 261 -1.79 -14.08 17.35
CA THR A 261 -1.29 -15.46 17.36
C THR A 261 -2.32 -16.47 16.84
N ALA A 262 -1.85 -17.68 16.50
CA ALA A 262 -2.69 -18.76 15.98
C ALA A 262 -3.82 -19.21 16.95
N THR A 263 -3.65 -18.95 18.25
CA THR A 263 -4.62 -19.26 19.29
C THR A 263 -5.61 -18.11 19.58
N SER A 264 -5.44 -16.95 18.93
CA SER A 264 -6.23 -15.76 19.21
C SER A 264 -7.46 -15.65 18.31
N GLY A 265 -8.60 -15.29 18.91
CA GLY A 265 -9.88 -15.09 18.22
C GLY A 265 -10.70 -13.92 18.77
N ASP A 266 -11.63 -13.45 17.96
CA ASP A 266 -12.67 -12.50 18.38
C ASP A 266 -13.87 -13.28 18.95
N PRO A 267 -14.21 -13.13 20.24
CA PRO A 267 -15.28 -13.89 20.87
C PRO A 267 -16.67 -13.56 20.32
N GLU A 268 -16.91 -12.32 19.90
CA GLU A 268 -18.22 -11.91 19.39
C GLU A 268 -18.51 -12.51 18.02
N THR A 269 -17.48 -12.78 17.21
CA THR A 269 -17.65 -13.34 15.86
C THR A 269 -17.22 -14.79 15.73
N GLY A 270 -16.42 -15.30 16.66
CA GLY A 270 -15.76 -16.61 16.57
C GLY A 270 -14.66 -16.68 15.51
N ASN A 271 -14.34 -15.57 14.84
CA ASN A 271 -13.32 -15.55 13.81
C ASN A 271 -11.92 -15.52 14.43
N SER A 272 -10.99 -16.24 13.82
CA SER A 272 -9.57 -16.14 14.16
C SER A 272 -9.08 -14.72 13.89
N VAL A 273 -8.26 -14.19 14.80
CA VAL A 273 -7.49 -12.96 14.61
C VAL A 273 -6.00 -13.28 14.53
N ASP A 274 -5.62 -14.51 14.17
CA ASP A 274 -4.25 -14.85 13.80
C ASP A 274 -3.75 -13.91 12.69
N PHE A 275 -2.48 -13.48 12.75
CA PHE A 275 -1.94 -12.49 11.83
C PHE A 275 -2.05 -12.94 10.37
N THR A 276 -1.80 -14.22 10.10
CA THR A 276 -1.90 -14.78 8.74
C THR A 276 -3.36 -14.85 8.30
N TYR A 277 -4.24 -15.38 9.16
CA TYR A 277 -5.66 -15.52 8.82
C TYR A 277 -6.33 -14.16 8.60
N MET A 278 -6.15 -13.26 9.56
CA MET A 278 -6.76 -11.93 9.56
C MET A 278 -6.37 -11.14 8.31
N ILE A 279 -5.07 -11.03 8.02
CA ILE A 279 -4.61 -10.20 6.90
C ILE A 279 -5.08 -10.77 5.55
N HIS A 280 -5.00 -12.08 5.34
CA HIS A 280 -5.53 -12.71 4.13
C HIS A 280 -7.04 -12.52 3.98
N ALA A 281 -7.81 -12.73 5.06
CA ALA A 281 -9.26 -12.61 5.01
C ALA A 281 -9.74 -11.17 4.78
N ILE A 282 -9.06 -10.18 5.38
CA ILE A 282 -9.30 -8.74 5.14
C ILE A 282 -9.11 -8.41 3.65
N HIS A 283 -7.97 -8.81 3.07
CA HIS A 283 -7.65 -8.46 1.68
C HIS A 283 -8.41 -9.32 0.66
N LYS A 284 -8.93 -10.49 1.04
CA LYS A 284 -9.90 -11.20 0.19
C LYS A 284 -11.22 -10.44 0.08
N GLY A 285 -11.59 -9.73 1.15
CA GLY A 285 -12.62 -8.71 1.16
C GLY A 285 -13.97 -9.16 0.59
N GLN A 286 -14.56 -8.33 -0.27
CA GLN A 286 -15.83 -8.59 -0.94
C GLN A 286 -15.82 -9.86 -1.82
N ASP A 287 -14.64 -10.29 -2.29
CA ASP A 287 -14.49 -11.46 -3.16
C ASP A 287 -14.33 -12.76 -2.35
N ARG A 288 -14.42 -12.70 -1.03
CA ARG A 288 -14.36 -13.89 -0.17
C ARG A 288 -15.70 -14.62 -0.20
N VAL A 289 -15.69 -15.83 -0.76
CA VAL A 289 -16.88 -16.66 -0.95
C VAL A 289 -16.63 -18.08 -0.44
N THR A 290 -17.71 -18.76 -0.05
CA THR A 290 -17.69 -20.19 0.25
C THR A 290 -18.65 -20.94 -0.67
N SER A 291 -18.35 -22.19 -0.97
CA SER A 291 -19.17 -23.02 -1.84
C SER A 291 -20.32 -23.67 -1.07
N THR A 292 -21.52 -23.67 -1.65
CA THR A 292 -22.71 -24.37 -1.12
C THR A 292 -23.33 -25.22 -2.22
N ALA A 293 -24.28 -26.10 -1.87
CA ALA A 293 -24.99 -26.91 -2.85
C ALA A 293 -25.66 -26.08 -3.97
N ASP A 294 -26.01 -24.83 -3.68
CA ASP A 294 -26.66 -23.89 -4.62
C ASP A 294 -25.67 -22.97 -5.35
N GLY A 295 -24.36 -23.14 -5.13
CA GLY A 295 -23.28 -22.34 -5.71
C GLY A 295 -22.49 -21.55 -4.67
N ASN A 296 -21.67 -20.61 -5.12
CA ASN A 296 -20.85 -19.78 -4.23
C ASN A 296 -21.71 -18.68 -3.58
N VAL A 297 -21.55 -18.51 -2.26
CA VAL A 297 -22.19 -17.46 -1.47
C VAL A 297 -21.14 -16.61 -0.76
N ALA A 298 -21.47 -15.35 -0.46
CA ALA A 298 -20.58 -14.45 0.24
C ALA A 298 -20.21 -14.99 1.64
N ALA A 299 -18.92 -14.92 1.98
CA ALA A 299 -18.37 -15.34 3.27
C ALA A 299 -17.49 -14.23 3.86
N PRO A 300 -18.06 -13.04 4.12
CA PRO A 300 -17.31 -11.88 4.60
C PRO A 300 -16.63 -12.19 5.94
N TYR A 301 -15.40 -11.71 6.09
CA TYR A 301 -14.70 -11.74 7.38
C TYR A 301 -15.14 -10.55 8.22
N LYS A 302 -15.59 -10.80 9.45
CA LYS A 302 -16.10 -9.77 10.36
C LYS A 302 -15.39 -9.88 11.69
N VAL A 303 -15.08 -8.73 12.29
CA VAL A 303 -14.54 -8.63 13.66
C VAL A 303 -15.34 -7.56 14.40
N ILE A 304 -15.73 -7.82 15.64
CA ILE A 304 -16.36 -6.83 16.51
C ILE A 304 -15.29 -6.28 17.46
N GLY A 305 -14.92 -5.03 17.23
CA GLY A 305 -13.81 -4.38 17.91
C GLY A 305 -14.20 -3.57 19.15
N TYR A 306 -13.35 -2.59 19.47
CA TYR A 306 -13.50 -1.75 20.65
C TYR A 306 -14.88 -1.08 20.72
N GLY A 307 -15.56 -1.23 21.87
CA GLY A 307 -16.86 -0.62 22.12
C GLY A 307 -18.03 -1.23 21.34
N GLY A 308 -17.85 -2.42 20.76
CA GLY A 308 -18.88 -3.08 19.93
C GLY A 308 -18.94 -2.59 18.48
N GLY A 309 -17.89 -1.92 17.99
CA GLY A 309 -17.80 -1.49 16.59
C GLY A 309 -17.62 -2.67 15.65
N ILE A 310 -18.56 -2.90 14.73
CA ILE A 310 -18.41 -3.94 13.70
C ILE A 310 -17.48 -3.47 12.60
N HIS A 311 -16.48 -4.29 12.31
CA HIS A 311 -15.64 -4.19 11.13
C HIS A 311 -16.03 -5.30 10.15
N ASP A 312 -16.89 -4.96 9.18
CA ASP A 312 -17.25 -5.86 8.09
C ASP A 312 -16.29 -5.69 6.91
N TYR A 313 -15.31 -6.60 6.81
CA TYR A 313 -14.32 -6.59 5.76
C TYR A 313 -14.87 -7.09 4.42
N GLY A 314 -16.14 -7.55 4.36
CA GLY A 314 -16.85 -7.72 3.10
C GLY A 314 -16.96 -6.44 2.28
N ASN A 315 -16.71 -5.26 2.88
CA ASN A 315 -16.64 -3.97 2.18
C ASN A 315 -15.24 -3.66 1.61
N VAL A 316 -14.22 -4.49 1.84
CA VAL A 316 -12.88 -4.27 1.30
C VAL A 316 -12.84 -4.62 -0.19
N MET A 317 -12.34 -3.67 -0.98
CA MET A 317 -12.20 -3.78 -2.44
C MET A 317 -10.71 -3.89 -2.79
N TYR A 318 -10.16 -5.10 -2.77
CA TYR A 318 -8.74 -5.30 -3.07
C TYR A 318 -8.40 -4.84 -4.50
N PRO A 319 -7.38 -3.97 -4.68
CA PRO A 319 -7.19 -3.29 -5.96
C PRO A 319 -6.50 -4.15 -7.03
N GLN A 320 -5.78 -5.21 -6.64
CA GLN A 320 -4.98 -5.98 -7.59
C GLN A 320 -5.82 -6.88 -8.49
N LYS A 321 -5.45 -6.90 -9.77
CA LYS A 321 -5.92 -7.89 -10.74
C LYS A 321 -4.75 -8.43 -11.57
N PRO A 322 -4.56 -9.76 -11.62
CA PRO A 322 -5.29 -10.77 -10.83
C PRO A 322 -4.94 -10.66 -9.33
N ALA A 323 -5.88 -11.03 -8.45
CA ALA A 323 -5.70 -11.00 -6.99
C ALA A 323 -4.94 -12.22 -6.42
N ALA A 324 -4.30 -13.02 -7.28
CA ALA A 324 -3.55 -14.22 -6.91
C ALA A 324 -2.03 -13.99 -6.87
N ASP A 325 -1.57 -12.75 -7.04
CA ASP A 325 -0.16 -12.41 -6.97
C ASP A 325 0.30 -12.25 -5.52
N CYS A 326 0.89 -13.32 -4.97
CA CYS A 326 1.38 -13.33 -3.60
C CYS A 326 2.49 -12.28 -3.35
N SER A 327 3.21 -11.85 -4.40
CA SER A 327 4.36 -10.94 -4.29
C SER A 327 3.98 -9.52 -3.88
N ALA A 328 2.68 -9.19 -3.91
CA ALA A 328 2.13 -7.96 -3.34
C ALA A 328 2.55 -7.72 -1.89
N CYS A 329 2.67 -8.81 -1.11
CA CYS A 329 3.09 -8.79 0.28
C CYS A 329 4.32 -9.68 0.53
N HIS A 330 4.38 -10.85 -0.12
CA HIS A 330 5.46 -11.82 0.04
C HIS A 330 6.61 -11.53 -0.94
N VAL A 331 7.38 -10.49 -0.63
CA VAL A 331 8.54 -10.10 -1.42
C VAL A 331 9.73 -11.00 -1.08
N GLU A 332 10.21 -11.75 -2.06
CA GLU A 332 11.43 -12.57 -1.99
C GLU A 332 12.61 -11.85 -2.68
N GLY A 333 13.85 -12.28 -2.41
CA GLY A 333 15.06 -11.79 -3.09
C GLY A 333 16.01 -10.99 -2.21
N THR A 334 16.78 -10.08 -2.82
CA THR A 334 17.79 -9.30 -2.09
C THR A 334 17.12 -8.28 -1.18
N ASN A 335 17.49 -8.25 0.11
CA ASN A 335 16.87 -7.44 1.16
C ASN A 335 15.45 -7.86 1.57
N ALA A 336 14.98 -9.03 1.14
CA ALA A 336 13.74 -9.60 1.66
C ALA A 336 13.89 -10.04 3.13
N PRO A 337 12.79 -10.12 3.90
CA PRO A 337 12.78 -10.76 5.21
C PRO A 337 13.39 -12.18 5.16
N LYS A 338 14.07 -12.58 6.24
CA LYS A 338 14.85 -13.85 6.29
C LYS A 338 14.00 -15.09 5.98
N ASP A 339 12.74 -15.08 6.41
CA ASP A 339 11.80 -16.19 6.27
C ASP A 339 10.73 -15.89 5.19
N ALA A 340 11.02 -15.00 4.23
CA ALA A 340 10.08 -14.59 3.18
C ALA A 340 9.49 -15.76 2.39
N ALA A 341 10.24 -16.86 2.21
CA ALA A 341 9.79 -18.05 1.48
C ALA A 341 8.73 -18.89 2.22
N LEU A 342 8.36 -18.54 3.47
CA LEU A 342 7.46 -19.33 4.30
C LEU A 342 6.07 -19.56 3.68
N PHE A 343 5.56 -18.61 2.88
CA PHE A 343 4.27 -18.76 2.20
C PHE A 343 4.23 -19.95 1.21
N ASN A 344 5.40 -20.37 0.72
CA ASN A 344 5.55 -21.54 -0.18
C ASN A 344 5.83 -22.84 0.59
N ALA A 345 5.96 -22.81 1.92
CA ALA A 345 6.39 -23.96 2.70
C ALA A 345 5.28 -25.00 2.97
N ASN A 346 4.03 -24.71 2.59
CA ASN A 346 2.86 -25.58 2.77
C ASN A 346 2.67 -26.08 4.22
N LYS A 347 2.88 -25.20 5.21
CA LYS A 347 2.79 -25.54 6.65
C LYS A 347 1.51 -25.07 7.36
N SER A 348 0.56 -24.46 6.64
CA SER A 348 -0.63 -23.86 7.25
C SER A 348 -1.87 -24.03 6.38
N ASP A 349 -2.85 -24.78 6.89
CA ASP A 349 -4.18 -24.87 6.30
C ASP A 349 -4.98 -23.56 6.51
N THR A 350 -4.81 -22.94 7.68
CA THR A 350 -5.50 -21.68 8.03
C THR A 350 -5.12 -20.51 7.12
N ALA A 351 -3.88 -20.47 6.61
CA ALA A 351 -3.46 -19.49 5.61
C ALA A 351 -4.28 -19.59 4.31
N CYS A 352 -4.62 -20.81 3.88
CA CYS A 352 -5.46 -21.05 2.70
C CYS A 352 -6.93 -20.73 2.99
N ILE A 353 -7.45 -21.21 4.12
CA ILE A 353 -8.85 -21.03 4.56
C ILE A 353 -9.19 -19.54 4.73
N ALA A 354 -8.21 -18.72 5.12
CA ALA A 354 -8.39 -17.28 5.22
C ALA A 354 -8.88 -16.63 3.92
N CYS A 355 -8.41 -17.09 2.76
CA CYS A 355 -8.87 -16.62 1.45
C CYS A 355 -10.00 -17.47 0.86
N HIS A 356 -9.92 -18.80 1.02
CA HIS A 356 -10.75 -19.76 0.28
C HIS A 356 -11.87 -20.39 1.11
N THR A 357 -11.97 -20.06 2.39
CA THR A 357 -12.86 -20.70 3.38
C THR A 357 -12.57 -22.20 3.52
N GLU A 358 -13.27 -22.88 4.42
CA GLU A 358 -13.12 -24.33 4.62
C GLU A 358 -13.68 -25.15 3.43
N LEU A 359 -14.64 -24.58 2.69
CA LEU A 359 -15.29 -25.21 1.55
C LEU A 359 -15.09 -24.36 0.28
N ALA A 360 -13.89 -24.44 -0.29
CA ALA A 360 -13.46 -23.61 -1.42
C ALA A 360 -14.20 -23.90 -2.74
N SER A 361 -14.67 -25.14 -2.94
CA SER A 361 -15.44 -25.54 -4.12
C SER A 361 -16.29 -26.78 -3.84
N GLN A 362 -17.23 -27.10 -4.74
CA GLN A 362 -18.04 -28.32 -4.64
C GLN A 362 -17.21 -29.61 -4.66
N GLN A 363 -15.98 -29.58 -5.19
CA GLN A 363 -15.07 -30.74 -5.15
C GLN A 363 -14.52 -31.04 -3.75
N HIS A 364 -14.66 -30.09 -2.81
CA HIS A 364 -14.24 -30.24 -1.43
C HIS A 364 -15.38 -30.73 -0.51
N VAL A 365 -16.60 -30.96 -1.03
CA VAL A 365 -17.69 -31.50 -0.22
C VAL A 365 -17.33 -32.90 0.28
N GLY A 366 -17.34 -33.09 1.61
CA GLY A 366 -16.94 -34.34 2.24
C GLY A 366 -15.42 -34.58 2.31
N VAL A 367 -14.62 -33.63 1.82
CA VAL A 367 -13.17 -33.58 1.99
C VAL A 367 -12.89 -32.67 3.20
N GLY A 368 -12.10 -33.14 4.17
CA GLY A 368 -11.80 -32.36 5.38
C GLY A 368 -10.98 -31.09 5.09
N THR A 369 -10.71 -30.29 6.13
CA THR A 369 -10.00 -29.00 6.04
C THR A 369 -8.48 -29.09 5.99
N ASN A 370 -7.91 -30.29 5.80
CA ASN A 370 -6.47 -30.52 5.72
C ASN A 370 -5.93 -30.21 4.31
N CYS A 371 -5.91 -28.92 3.95
CA CYS A 371 -5.50 -28.43 2.64
C CYS A 371 -4.12 -28.97 2.22
N THR A 372 -3.15 -28.89 3.14
CA THR A 372 -1.73 -29.24 2.97
C THR A 372 -1.49 -30.75 2.82
N SER A 373 -2.48 -31.61 3.06
CA SER A 373 -2.38 -33.03 2.69
C SER A 373 -2.53 -33.28 1.19
N CYS A 374 -3.23 -32.38 0.49
CA CYS A 374 -3.55 -32.53 -0.92
C CYS A 374 -2.79 -31.51 -1.76
N HIS A 375 -2.79 -30.24 -1.35
CA HIS A 375 -2.23 -29.09 -2.07
C HIS A 375 -0.77 -28.84 -1.72
N VAL A 376 0.09 -29.76 -2.16
CA VAL A 376 1.55 -29.70 -1.99
C VAL A 376 2.24 -29.93 -3.33
N GLU A 377 3.56 -29.67 -3.36
CA GLU A 377 4.38 -29.97 -4.53
C GLU A 377 4.26 -31.46 -4.88
N GLU A 378 3.98 -31.76 -6.16
CA GLU A 378 3.71 -33.12 -6.67
C GLU A 378 2.52 -33.86 -6.02
N GLY A 379 1.73 -33.19 -5.16
CA GLY A 379 0.58 -33.77 -4.47
C GLY A 379 -0.60 -34.12 -5.38
N TYR A 380 -1.70 -34.64 -4.82
CA TYR A 380 -2.92 -34.84 -5.61
C TYR A 380 -3.53 -33.50 -6.05
N GLY A 381 -3.66 -32.56 -5.11
CA GLY A 381 -3.96 -31.17 -5.39
C GLY A 381 -2.69 -30.44 -5.81
N ARG A 382 -2.77 -29.57 -6.82
CA ARG A 382 -1.68 -28.64 -7.15
C ARG A 382 -1.31 -27.83 -5.91
N SER A 383 -0.02 -27.56 -5.70
CA SER A 383 0.40 -26.67 -4.62
C SER A 383 -0.17 -25.27 -4.82
N ALA A 384 -0.24 -24.46 -3.76
CA ALA A 384 -0.65 -23.06 -3.88
C ALA A 384 0.27 -22.30 -4.84
N LYS A 385 1.59 -22.53 -4.76
CA LYS A 385 2.59 -21.94 -5.66
C LYS A 385 2.31 -22.28 -7.13
N GLU A 386 1.99 -23.53 -7.42
CA GLU A 386 1.66 -24.00 -8.76
C GLU A 386 0.33 -23.40 -9.25
N ALA A 387 -0.74 -23.50 -8.47
CA ALA A 387 -2.06 -23.05 -8.89
C ALA A 387 -2.17 -21.52 -9.02
N HIS A 388 -1.54 -20.75 -8.13
CA HIS A 388 -1.42 -19.30 -8.30
C HIS A 388 -0.48 -18.94 -9.44
N GLY A 389 0.62 -19.69 -9.62
CA GLY A 389 1.53 -19.56 -10.75
C GLY A 389 0.83 -19.75 -12.10
N ASP A 390 -0.09 -20.71 -12.20
CA ASP A 390 -0.91 -20.95 -13.39
C ASP A 390 -1.77 -19.73 -13.76
N VAL A 391 -2.33 -19.03 -12.76
CA VAL A 391 -3.08 -17.78 -12.98
C VAL A 391 -2.13 -16.69 -13.49
N MET A 392 -0.99 -16.51 -12.81
CA MET A 392 -0.02 -15.45 -13.15
C MET A 392 0.68 -15.68 -14.49
N LYS A 393 0.77 -16.92 -14.97
CA LYS A 393 1.52 -17.30 -16.18
C LYS A 393 1.10 -16.50 -17.41
N ALA A 394 -0.20 -16.39 -17.68
CA ALA A 394 -0.70 -15.64 -18.83
C ALA A 394 -0.32 -14.15 -18.75
N TYR A 395 -0.48 -13.53 -17.56
CA TYR A 395 -0.11 -12.13 -17.34
C TYR A 395 1.39 -11.86 -17.45
N ASN A 396 2.22 -12.78 -16.95
CA ASN A 396 3.68 -12.65 -17.03
C ASN A 396 4.19 -12.81 -18.46
N GLU A 397 3.58 -13.69 -19.25
CA GLU A 397 3.96 -13.85 -20.66
C GLU A 397 3.51 -12.67 -21.52
N THR A 398 2.30 -12.14 -21.32
CA THR A 398 1.82 -10.99 -22.09
C THR A 398 2.58 -9.70 -21.79
N GLN A 399 3.22 -9.59 -20.63
CA GLN A 399 4.15 -8.49 -20.31
C GLN A 399 5.39 -8.46 -21.20
N ALA A 400 5.82 -9.62 -21.71
CA ALA A 400 6.98 -9.73 -22.59
C ALA A 400 6.60 -9.76 -24.08
N MET A 401 5.31 -9.72 -24.41
CA MET A 401 4.81 -9.68 -25.78
C MET A 401 4.81 -8.26 -26.35
N SER A 402 4.71 -8.10 -27.67
CA SER A 402 4.70 -6.78 -28.32
C SER A 402 3.76 -6.71 -29.52
N ALA A 403 3.16 -5.53 -29.72
CA ALA A 403 2.50 -5.16 -30.97
C ALA A 403 3.50 -4.42 -31.86
N VAL A 404 3.72 -4.92 -33.08
CA VAL A 404 4.68 -4.36 -34.03
C VAL A 404 3.93 -3.82 -35.23
N PHE A 405 3.99 -2.50 -35.41
CA PHE A 405 3.36 -1.80 -36.52
C PHE A 405 4.34 -1.56 -37.67
N SER A 406 3.87 -1.68 -38.91
CA SER A 406 4.61 -1.41 -40.14
C SER A 406 3.71 -0.79 -41.21
N ASP A 407 4.29 -0.36 -42.33
CA ASP A 407 3.55 0.05 -43.53
C ASP A 407 2.49 1.13 -43.28
N VAL A 408 2.78 2.07 -42.37
CA VAL A 408 1.91 3.19 -42.04
C VAL A 408 1.86 4.17 -43.22
N ILE A 409 0.69 4.30 -43.83
CA ILE A 409 0.45 5.14 -45.00
C ILE A 409 -0.89 5.89 -44.91
N VAL A 410 -1.02 6.94 -45.72
CA VAL A 410 -2.33 7.49 -46.12
C VAL A 410 -2.61 7.02 -47.54
N THR A 411 -3.71 6.30 -47.71
CA THR A 411 -4.14 5.77 -49.02
C THR A 411 -4.54 6.90 -49.97
N ALA A 412 -4.66 6.59 -51.26
CA ALA A 412 -5.01 7.59 -52.29
C ALA A 412 -6.39 8.25 -52.07
N ASP A 413 -7.31 7.57 -51.38
CA ASP A 413 -8.61 8.07 -50.95
C ASP A 413 -8.60 8.76 -49.56
N GLY A 414 -7.40 8.98 -49.00
CA GLY A 414 -7.21 9.76 -47.78
C GLY A 414 -7.45 9.01 -46.47
N LYS A 415 -7.40 7.66 -46.49
CA LYS A 415 -7.58 6.82 -45.30
C LYS A 415 -6.26 6.47 -44.66
N PHE A 416 -6.23 6.44 -43.33
CA PHE A 416 -5.06 5.93 -42.61
C PHE A 416 -5.03 4.40 -42.68
N SER A 417 -3.88 3.83 -43.02
CA SER A 417 -3.65 2.39 -43.04
C SER A 417 -2.32 2.03 -42.39
N THR A 418 -2.28 0.85 -41.77
CA THR A 418 -1.09 0.26 -41.16
C THR A 418 -1.22 -1.26 -41.12
N THR A 419 -0.10 -1.94 -41.05
CA THR A 419 -0.04 -3.39 -40.78
C THR A 419 0.42 -3.60 -39.34
N VAL A 420 -0.21 -4.55 -38.63
CA VAL A 420 0.18 -4.93 -37.27
C VAL A 420 0.42 -6.42 -37.18
N LYS A 421 1.45 -6.82 -36.44
CA LYS A 421 1.68 -8.21 -36.00
C LYS A 421 2.01 -8.24 -34.51
N PHE A 422 1.87 -9.41 -33.89
CA PHE A 422 2.18 -9.60 -32.47
C PHE A 422 3.35 -10.56 -32.32
N THR A 423 4.26 -10.26 -31.40
CA THR A 423 5.44 -11.07 -31.16
C THR A 423 5.58 -11.49 -29.71
N ASP A 424 6.20 -12.64 -29.48
CA ASP A 424 6.61 -13.10 -28.15
C ASP A 424 7.88 -12.38 -27.65
N ALA A 425 8.35 -12.78 -26.47
CA ALA A 425 9.56 -12.25 -25.84
C ALA A 425 10.85 -12.44 -26.68
N SER A 426 10.85 -13.41 -27.60
CA SER A 426 11.95 -13.71 -28.52
C SER A 426 11.78 -13.05 -29.88
N ALA A 427 10.82 -12.14 -30.02
CA ALA A 427 10.44 -11.47 -31.26
C ALA A 427 9.91 -12.42 -32.36
N ASN A 428 9.49 -13.65 -32.02
CA ASN A 428 8.82 -14.54 -32.96
C ASN A 428 7.37 -14.11 -33.14
N VAL A 429 6.85 -14.20 -34.36
CA VAL A 429 5.45 -13.85 -34.66
C VAL A 429 4.50 -14.88 -34.03
N ILE A 430 3.54 -14.40 -33.26
CA ILE A 430 2.47 -15.21 -32.65
C ILE A 430 1.45 -15.57 -33.74
N ALA A 431 1.07 -16.85 -33.79
CA ALA A 431 0.10 -17.34 -34.75
C ALA A 431 -1.28 -16.67 -34.55
N ALA A 432 -1.98 -16.37 -35.65
CA ALA A 432 -3.25 -15.65 -35.62
C ALA A 432 -4.37 -16.36 -34.84
N GLU A 433 -4.29 -17.68 -34.68
CA GLU A 433 -5.23 -18.48 -33.90
C GLU A 433 -5.16 -18.19 -32.38
N PHE A 434 -4.04 -17.66 -31.89
CA PHE A 434 -3.86 -17.31 -30.47
C PHE A 434 -4.20 -15.85 -30.14
N ILE A 435 -4.57 -15.05 -31.14
CA ILE A 435 -4.88 -13.63 -31.01
C ILE A 435 -6.39 -13.41 -31.09
N ASP A 436 -6.97 -12.70 -30.11
CA ASP A 436 -8.40 -12.39 -30.13
C ASP A 436 -8.71 -11.36 -31.22
N GLN A 437 -9.26 -11.82 -32.33
CA GLN A 437 -9.61 -10.95 -33.45
C GLN A 437 -10.77 -9.99 -33.12
N GLY A 438 -11.52 -10.24 -32.04
CA GLY A 438 -12.54 -9.32 -31.52
C GLY A 438 -11.97 -8.08 -30.82
N SER A 439 -10.66 -8.10 -30.51
CA SER A 439 -9.93 -7.02 -29.88
C SER A 439 -9.42 -5.99 -30.88
N ARG A 440 -8.94 -4.83 -30.39
CA ARG A 440 -8.90 -3.60 -31.19
C ARG A 440 -7.57 -2.87 -31.14
N ILE A 441 -7.25 -2.18 -32.23
CA ILE A 441 -6.24 -1.11 -32.27
C ILE A 441 -6.95 0.23 -32.23
N VAL A 442 -6.41 1.18 -31.47
CA VAL A 442 -6.89 2.56 -31.38
C VAL A 442 -5.85 3.48 -32.00
N MET A 443 -6.27 4.30 -32.96
CA MET A 443 -5.47 5.38 -33.52
C MET A 443 -5.80 6.69 -32.82
N ALA A 444 -4.81 7.52 -32.54
CA ALA A 444 -5.03 8.90 -32.09
C ALA A 444 -4.00 9.85 -32.73
N TRP A 445 -4.26 11.15 -32.65
CA TRP A 445 -3.35 12.22 -33.02
C TRP A 445 -3.37 13.30 -31.93
N ASP A 446 -2.43 14.25 -32.00
CA ASP A 446 -2.19 15.22 -30.92
C ASP A 446 -1.99 14.49 -29.56
N SER A 447 -1.34 13.32 -29.61
CA SER A 447 -1.05 12.48 -28.43
C SER A 447 -0.10 13.16 -27.43
N ASP A 448 0.72 14.09 -27.91
CA ASP A 448 1.55 15.00 -27.13
C ASP A 448 0.76 16.09 -26.39
N LYS A 449 -0.52 16.27 -26.70
CA LYS A 449 -1.40 17.29 -26.11
C LYS A 449 -2.46 16.68 -25.20
N ASN A 450 -3.68 16.53 -25.73
CA ASN A 450 -4.89 16.13 -25.02
C ASN A 450 -5.72 15.12 -25.80
N TYR A 451 -5.12 14.48 -26.82
CA TYR A 451 -5.79 13.57 -27.76
C TYR A 451 -6.86 14.30 -28.60
N PRO A 452 -7.42 13.67 -29.65
CA PRO A 452 -8.39 14.33 -30.51
C PRO A 452 -9.65 14.72 -29.75
N ALA A 453 -10.25 15.85 -30.11
CA ALA A 453 -11.56 16.22 -29.59
C ALA A 453 -12.58 15.13 -29.90
N TYR A 454 -13.42 14.79 -28.92
CA TYR A 454 -14.38 13.71 -28.98
C TYR A 454 -15.44 13.93 -30.07
N GLN A 455 -15.85 15.18 -30.27
CA GLN A 455 -16.82 15.54 -31.31
C GLN A 455 -16.27 15.32 -32.73
N ASP A 456 -14.99 15.60 -32.94
CA ASP A 456 -14.32 15.46 -34.23
C ASP A 456 -13.94 13.99 -34.49
N ALA A 457 -13.47 13.31 -33.44
CA ALA A 457 -12.94 11.96 -33.54
C ALA A 457 -13.13 11.17 -32.25
N SER A 458 -14.36 10.72 -32.01
CA SER A 458 -14.66 9.80 -30.91
C SER A 458 -13.79 8.54 -30.97
N TYR A 459 -13.41 8.01 -29.80
CA TYR A 459 -12.61 6.77 -29.72
C TYR A 459 -13.29 5.59 -30.45
N SER A 460 -14.63 5.58 -30.54
CA SER A 460 -15.39 4.55 -31.26
C SER A 460 -15.17 4.58 -32.77
N ASN A 461 -14.93 5.75 -33.35
CA ASN A 461 -14.61 5.91 -34.78
C ASN A 461 -13.12 5.70 -35.06
N ARG A 462 -12.30 5.93 -34.04
CA ARG A 462 -10.84 5.79 -34.09
C ARG A 462 -10.32 4.41 -33.71
N ARG A 463 -11.18 3.44 -33.44
CA ARG A 463 -10.78 2.06 -33.14
C ARG A 463 -11.25 1.10 -34.23
N ILE A 464 -10.44 0.10 -34.52
CA ILE A 464 -10.75 -0.98 -35.47
C ILE A 464 -10.51 -2.32 -34.79
N LYS A 465 -11.43 -3.28 -34.95
CA LYS A 465 -11.15 -4.66 -34.54
C LYS A 465 -10.20 -5.31 -35.53
N LEU A 466 -9.38 -6.24 -35.08
CA LEU A 466 -8.56 -7.03 -36.00
C LEU A 466 -9.42 -7.81 -37.02
N SER A 467 -10.59 -8.28 -36.60
CA SER A 467 -11.58 -8.95 -37.48
C SER A 467 -12.19 -8.04 -38.56
N GLU A 468 -12.06 -6.72 -38.42
CA GLU A 468 -12.50 -5.74 -39.44
C GLU A 468 -11.38 -5.44 -40.45
N GLY A 469 -10.14 -5.87 -40.18
CA GLY A 469 -9.00 -5.76 -41.09
C GLY A 469 -8.85 -6.94 -42.05
N THR A 470 -7.81 -6.90 -42.87
CA THR A 470 -7.43 -8.00 -43.75
C THR A 470 -6.29 -8.80 -43.12
N ALA A 471 -6.53 -10.07 -42.79
CA ALA A 471 -5.49 -10.98 -42.31
C ALA A 471 -4.55 -11.39 -43.46
N ASN A 472 -3.25 -11.34 -43.20
CA ASN A 472 -2.19 -11.67 -44.15
C ASN A 472 -1.65 -13.09 -43.86
N THR A 473 -0.96 -13.68 -44.84
CA THR A 473 -0.40 -15.04 -44.72
C THR A 473 0.74 -15.17 -43.70
N ASP A 474 1.29 -14.05 -43.25
CA ASP A 474 2.41 -13.97 -42.28
C ASP A 474 1.95 -13.73 -40.83
N ASN A 475 0.65 -13.95 -40.54
CA ASN A 475 0.02 -13.66 -39.24
C ASN A 475 0.03 -12.17 -38.85
N SER A 476 0.08 -11.26 -39.83
CA SER A 476 -0.20 -9.84 -39.63
C SER A 476 -1.61 -9.46 -40.09
N TRP A 477 -2.08 -8.27 -39.69
CA TRP A 477 -3.34 -7.69 -40.14
C TRP A 477 -3.09 -6.32 -40.75
N THR A 478 -3.60 -6.11 -41.97
CA THR A 478 -3.67 -4.78 -42.58
C THR A 478 -4.98 -4.12 -42.17
N LEU A 479 -4.87 -2.95 -41.54
CA LEU A 479 -5.95 -2.18 -40.96
C LEU A 479 -6.15 -0.88 -41.76
N VAL A 480 -7.40 -0.52 -42.05
CA VAL A 480 -7.78 0.70 -42.76
C VAL A 480 -8.91 1.40 -42.00
N TRP A 481 -8.70 2.66 -41.60
CA TRP A 481 -9.66 3.41 -40.78
C TRP A 481 -10.73 4.10 -41.63
N ASP A 482 -11.81 3.38 -41.95
CA ASP A 482 -12.88 3.91 -42.80
C ASP A 482 -13.87 4.84 -42.07
N LYS A 483 -14.06 4.63 -40.77
CA LYS A 483 -15.08 5.30 -39.93
C LYS A 483 -14.69 6.72 -39.49
N ILE A 484 -13.49 7.17 -39.84
CA ILE A 484 -12.98 8.49 -39.48
C ILE A 484 -12.29 9.12 -40.69
N THR A 485 -12.35 10.43 -40.78
CA THR A 485 -11.58 11.23 -41.73
C THR A 485 -10.44 11.89 -40.98
N LEU A 486 -9.23 11.83 -41.52
CA LEU A 486 -8.09 12.53 -40.93
C LEU A 486 -8.35 14.05 -40.91
N PRO A 487 -7.90 14.76 -39.87
CA PRO A 487 -8.05 16.21 -39.82
C PRO A 487 -7.23 16.84 -40.94
N THR A 488 -7.66 17.98 -41.50
CA THR A 488 -7.01 18.60 -42.67
C THR A 488 -5.56 19.03 -42.42
N ASP A 489 -5.20 19.23 -41.16
CA ASP A 489 -3.88 19.65 -40.67
C ASP A 489 -3.07 18.48 -40.07
N TYR A 490 -3.33 17.22 -40.45
CA TYR A 490 -2.69 16.06 -39.83
C TYR A 490 -1.16 15.98 -40.03
N VAL A 491 -0.62 16.62 -41.07
CA VAL A 491 0.82 16.63 -41.36
C VAL A 491 1.58 17.34 -40.24
N GLY A 492 2.60 16.67 -39.68
CA GLY A 492 3.39 17.16 -38.56
C GLY A 492 2.78 16.91 -37.18
N LYS A 493 1.55 16.36 -37.08
CA LYS A 493 0.98 15.95 -35.79
C LYS A 493 1.63 14.67 -35.27
N THR A 494 1.70 14.53 -33.94
CA THR A 494 2.11 13.29 -33.26
C THR A 494 0.93 12.33 -33.16
N PHE A 495 1.00 11.24 -33.91
CA PHE A 495 0.07 10.12 -33.87
C PHE A 495 0.47 9.08 -32.83
N GLU A 496 -0.52 8.29 -32.42
CA GLU A 496 -0.39 7.13 -31.54
C GLU A 496 -1.18 5.97 -32.15
N LEU A 497 -0.56 4.79 -32.24
CA LEU A 497 -1.22 3.51 -32.42
C LEU A 497 -1.09 2.72 -31.12
N TRP A 498 -2.21 2.49 -30.45
CA TRP A 498 -2.27 1.74 -29.21
C TRP A 498 -3.03 0.43 -29.41
N SER A 499 -2.42 -0.66 -28.95
CA SER A 499 -3.00 -1.99 -29.01
C SER A 499 -3.79 -2.27 -27.75
N ALA A 500 -5.07 -2.58 -27.89
CA ALA A 500 -5.88 -3.17 -26.82
C ALA A 500 -6.22 -4.62 -27.16
N VAL A 501 -5.25 -5.32 -27.77
CA VAL A 501 -5.37 -6.70 -28.23
C VAL A 501 -5.01 -7.67 -27.13
N THR A 502 -5.80 -8.72 -27.03
CA THR A 502 -5.64 -9.81 -26.07
C THR A 502 -5.13 -11.06 -26.77
N ALA A 503 -4.28 -11.81 -26.07
CA ALA A 503 -3.89 -13.16 -26.44
C ALA A 503 -4.68 -14.18 -25.62
N CYS A 504 -4.95 -15.35 -26.20
CA CYS A 504 -5.74 -16.41 -25.58
C CYS A 504 -4.84 -17.47 -24.93
N PHE A 505 -5.15 -17.85 -23.70
CA PHE A 505 -4.47 -18.89 -22.95
C PHE A 505 -5.48 -19.90 -22.39
N ASN A 506 -5.07 -21.14 -22.21
CA ASN A 506 -5.84 -22.09 -21.39
C ASN A 506 -5.72 -21.74 -19.90
N HIS A 507 -6.51 -22.40 -19.06
CA HIS A 507 -6.40 -22.33 -17.61
C HIS A 507 -5.59 -23.49 -17.04
N GLY A 508 -4.98 -23.28 -15.89
CA GLY A 508 -4.55 -24.38 -15.03
C GLY A 508 -5.78 -25.10 -14.45
N GLY A 509 -5.69 -26.39 -14.17
CA GLY A 509 -6.86 -27.14 -13.72
C GLY A 509 -6.56 -28.56 -13.25
N TYR A 510 -7.62 -29.34 -13.13
CA TYR A 510 -7.52 -30.79 -12.98
C TYR A 510 -6.73 -31.39 -14.15
N GLY A 511 -5.89 -32.38 -13.89
CA GLY A 511 -4.97 -32.94 -14.89
C GLY A 511 -3.70 -32.10 -15.10
N ARG A 512 -3.50 -31.00 -14.35
CA ARG A 512 -2.28 -30.18 -14.33
C ARG A 512 -1.81 -29.76 -15.75
N PRO A 513 -2.68 -29.19 -16.59
CA PRO A 513 -2.26 -28.74 -17.91
C PRO A 513 -1.27 -27.58 -17.77
N GLU A 514 -0.22 -27.59 -18.60
CA GLU A 514 0.65 -26.43 -18.76
C GLU A 514 -0.17 -25.24 -19.30
N VAL A 515 -0.11 -24.10 -18.61
CA VAL A 515 -0.72 -22.84 -19.07
C VAL A 515 0.15 -22.22 -20.16
N LYS A 516 -0.45 -22.02 -21.34
CA LYS A 516 0.21 -21.50 -22.55
C LYS A 516 -0.79 -20.91 -23.54
N LEU A 517 -0.25 -20.24 -24.56
CA LEU A 517 -1.02 -19.79 -25.71
C LEU A 517 -1.86 -20.95 -26.27
N THR A 518 -3.16 -20.71 -26.38
CA THR A 518 -4.16 -21.69 -26.81
C THR A 518 -5.09 -21.02 -27.80
N ALA A 519 -5.55 -21.76 -28.81
CA ALA A 519 -6.39 -21.20 -29.87
C ALA A 519 -7.62 -20.51 -29.27
N CYS A 520 -7.90 -19.28 -29.69
CA CYS A 520 -9.04 -18.49 -29.20
C CYS A 520 -10.41 -19.13 -29.53
N SER A 521 -10.43 -20.11 -30.43
CA SER A 521 -11.62 -20.91 -30.75
C SER A 521 -11.87 -22.04 -29.74
N THR A 522 -10.91 -22.36 -28.88
CA THR A 522 -11.10 -23.34 -27.81
C THR A 522 -12.05 -22.78 -26.76
N ASP A 523 -12.97 -23.60 -26.29
CA ASP A 523 -13.90 -23.23 -25.22
C ASP A 523 -13.13 -22.90 -23.94
N ASP A 524 -13.63 -21.92 -23.18
CA ASP A 524 -13.10 -21.55 -21.86
C ASP A 524 -11.61 -21.16 -21.87
N VAL A 525 -11.21 -20.30 -22.81
CA VAL A 525 -9.89 -19.63 -22.78
C VAL A 525 -9.97 -18.30 -22.03
N GLN A 526 -8.94 -18.00 -21.25
CA GLN A 526 -8.72 -16.65 -20.72
C GLN A 526 -8.10 -15.77 -21.80
N LYS A 527 -8.48 -14.49 -21.77
CA LYS A 527 -8.01 -13.46 -22.70
C LYS A 527 -7.31 -12.39 -21.89
N VAL A 528 -6.02 -12.19 -22.15
CA VAL A 528 -5.18 -11.25 -21.39
C VAL A 528 -4.54 -10.26 -22.36
N GLU A 529 -4.58 -8.96 -22.06
CA GLU A 529 -3.99 -7.93 -22.93
C GLU A 529 -2.48 -8.13 -23.09
N ILE A 530 -2.02 -8.04 -24.33
CA ILE A 530 -0.60 -7.91 -24.67
C ILE A 530 -0.12 -6.55 -24.17
N LYS A 531 0.87 -6.54 -23.28
CA LYS A 531 1.41 -5.29 -22.72
C LYS A 531 2.51 -4.76 -23.64
N SER A 532 2.16 -3.78 -24.46
CA SER A 532 3.05 -3.16 -25.44
C SER A 532 2.92 -1.65 -25.38
N SER A 533 4.05 -0.94 -25.34
CA SER A 533 4.05 0.51 -25.34
C SER A 533 3.33 1.07 -26.58
N PRO A 534 2.55 2.15 -26.45
CA PRO A 534 1.94 2.79 -27.61
C PRO A 534 3.00 3.18 -28.66
N PHE A 535 2.70 2.92 -29.93
CA PHE A 535 3.59 3.29 -31.03
C PHE A 535 3.30 4.73 -31.47
N HIS A 536 4.22 5.64 -31.13
CA HIS A 536 4.11 7.04 -31.53
C HIS A 536 4.86 7.31 -32.83
N LEU A 537 4.30 8.17 -33.68
CA LEU A 537 4.87 8.54 -34.97
C LEU A 537 4.46 9.97 -35.37
N VAL A 538 5.22 10.61 -36.26
CA VAL A 538 4.83 11.88 -36.89
C VAL A 538 4.42 11.61 -38.32
N MET A 539 3.30 12.19 -38.77
CA MET A 539 2.81 11.98 -40.14
C MET A 539 3.36 13.00 -41.13
N ALA A 540 3.90 12.52 -42.25
CA ALA A 540 4.02 13.29 -43.50
C ALA A 540 2.71 13.15 -44.33
N ALA A 541 2.70 13.72 -45.54
CA ALA A 541 1.51 13.74 -46.41
C ALA A 541 1.02 12.35 -46.89
N SER A 542 1.85 11.30 -46.82
CA SER A 542 1.44 9.97 -47.30
C SER A 542 2.01 8.80 -46.48
N ALA A 543 2.91 9.05 -45.54
CA ALA A 543 3.60 8.04 -44.74
C ALA A 543 4.17 8.67 -43.46
N ILE A 544 4.87 7.90 -42.63
CA ILE A 544 5.62 8.41 -41.48
C ILE A 544 6.69 9.40 -41.94
N ASP A 545 6.80 10.54 -41.25
CA ASP A 545 7.93 11.45 -41.36
C ASP A 545 9.07 10.98 -40.46
N THR A 546 10.04 10.26 -41.03
CA THR A 546 11.21 9.74 -40.29
C THR A 546 12.24 10.81 -39.96
N SER A 547 12.08 12.04 -40.46
CA SER A 547 12.97 13.16 -40.13
C SER A 547 12.57 13.89 -38.86
N GLN A 548 11.33 13.67 -38.37
CA GLN A 548 10.80 14.30 -37.17
C GLN A 548 10.76 13.32 -36.00
N THR A 549 11.05 13.84 -34.80
CA THR A 549 10.90 13.12 -33.55
C THR A 549 9.52 13.35 -32.98
N THR A 550 8.93 12.33 -32.36
CA THR A 550 7.65 12.46 -31.66
C THR A 550 7.77 13.38 -30.46
N ALA A 551 6.81 14.29 -30.30
CA ALA A 551 6.69 15.07 -29.08
C ALA A 551 6.09 14.19 -27.98
N THR A 552 6.51 14.40 -26.73
CA THR A 552 5.97 13.69 -25.57
C THR A 552 4.92 14.54 -24.88
N ARG A 553 3.85 13.90 -24.42
CA ARG A 553 2.87 14.55 -23.56
C ARG A 553 3.51 14.95 -22.24
N ARG A 554 3.09 16.10 -21.70
CA ARG A 554 3.47 16.52 -20.35
C ARG A 554 3.22 15.40 -19.33
N ASN A 555 4.11 15.28 -18.35
CA ASN A 555 3.97 14.32 -17.26
C ASN A 555 2.83 14.76 -16.32
N ILE A 556 1.97 13.80 -15.97
CA ILE A 556 0.79 14.02 -15.11
C ILE A 556 0.75 12.97 -14.02
N ILE A 557 0.58 11.70 -14.39
CA ILE A 557 0.48 10.58 -13.45
C ILE A 557 1.73 9.71 -13.49
N ASN A 558 2.06 9.09 -12.35
CA ASN A 558 3.03 8.01 -12.29
C ASN A 558 2.29 6.68 -12.50
N THR A 559 2.46 6.06 -13.67
CA THR A 559 1.78 4.79 -13.99
C THR A 559 2.30 3.63 -13.16
N GLU A 560 3.54 3.71 -12.66
CA GLU A 560 4.09 2.72 -11.73
C GLU A 560 3.32 2.73 -10.40
N SER A 561 2.88 3.90 -9.91
CA SER A 561 2.03 3.99 -8.72
C SER A 561 0.67 3.33 -8.96
N CYS A 562 0.10 3.43 -10.17
CA CYS A 562 -1.12 2.72 -10.51
C CYS A 562 -0.92 1.20 -10.46
N GLN A 563 0.17 0.71 -11.07
CA GLN A 563 0.49 -0.71 -11.13
C GLN A 563 0.95 -1.28 -9.78
N GLY A 564 1.54 -0.47 -8.90
CA GLY A 564 1.84 -0.88 -7.53
C GLY A 564 0.60 -1.35 -6.77
N CYS A 565 -0.53 -0.65 -6.94
CA CYS A 565 -1.80 -1.03 -6.32
C CYS A 565 -2.63 -2.01 -7.15
N HIS A 566 -2.72 -1.80 -8.46
CA HIS A 566 -3.62 -2.57 -9.34
C HIS A 566 -2.99 -3.80 -9.99
N ASN A 567 -1.66 -3.91 -9.95
CA ASN A 567 -0.90 -4.94 -10.64
C ASN A 567 -1.08 -4.86 -12.17
N GLN A 568 -1.66 -5.90 -12.80
CA GLN A 568 -1.66 -6.07 -14.26
C GLN A 568 -2.87 -5.46 -14.95
N GLU A 569 -3.99 -5.30 -14.23
CA GLU A 569 -5.23 -4.75 -14.76
C GLU A 569 -5.85 -3.76 -13.78
N VAL A 570 -6.36 -2.65 -14.29
CA VAL A 570 -7.06 -1.63 -13.51
C VAL A 570 -8.58 -1.81 -13.68
N TYR A 571 -9.06 -1.90 -14.91
CA TYR A 571 -10.50 -2.01 -15.18
C TYR A 571 -10.84 -2.64 -16.52
N HIS A 572 -10.32 -2.08 -17.62
CA HIS A 572 -10.50 -2.62 -18.97
C HIS A 572 -9.49 -2.03 -19.96
N TYR A 573 -9.23 -2.76 -21.05
CA TYR A 573 -8.24 -2.37 -22.06
C TYR A 573 -6.89 -2.09 -21.40
N ASP A 574 -6.42 -3.03 -20.59
CA ASP A 574 -5.37 -2.81 -19.61
C ASP A 574 -3.96 -2.97 -20.19
N ASN A 575 -3.75 -2.67 -21.48
CA ASN A 575 -2.40 -2.53 -22.04
C ASN A 575 -1.75 -1.24 -21.50
N GLY A 576 -1.17 -1.36 -20.30
CA GLY A 576 -0.63 -0.24 -19.54
C GLY A 576 -1.73 0.76 -19.14
N VAL A 577 -1.30 1.93 -18.67
CA VAL A 577 -2.22 3.02 -18.30
C VAL A 577 -2.27 4.04 -19.44
N ASN A 578 -3.00 3.71 -20.50
CA ASN A 578 -3.22 4.60 -21.66
C ASN A 578 -4.68 5.11 -21.78
N CYS A 579 -5.38 5.19 -20.65
CA CYS A 579 -6.82 5.50 -20.58
C CYS A 579 -7.19 6.81 -21.28
N GLN A 580 -6.28 7.80 -21.26
CA GLN A 580 -6.43 9.11 -21.90
C GLN A 580 -6.71 9.05 -23.41
N THR A 581 -6.32 7.96 -24.09
CA THR A 581 -6.53 7.81 -25.54
C THR A 581 -8.01 7.75 -25.92
N CYS A 582 -8.84 7.31 -24.96
CA CYS A 582 -10.29 7.23 -25.08
C CYS A 582 -11.03 8.22 -24.17
N HIS A 583 -10.53 8.42 -22.95
CA HIS A 583 -11.17 9.22 -21.90
C HIS A 583 -10.73 10.69 -21.93
N THR A 584 -11.01 11.36 -23.05
CA THR A 584 -10.72 12.78 -23.27
C THR A 584 -11.54 13.70 -22.36
N ALA A 585 -11.11 14.95 -22.18
CA ALA A 585 -11.72 15.91 -21.27
C ALA A 585 -13.14 16.34 -21.68
N ASP A 586 -13.42 16.33 -22.99
CA ASP A 586 -14.64 16.71 -23.67
C ASP A 586 -15.60 15.52 -23.95
N LYS A 587 -15.22 14.33 -23.50
CA LYS A 587 -15.98 13.11 -23.72
C LYS A 587 -17.41 13.23 -23.19
N THR A 588 -18.36 12.64 -23.92
CA THR A 588 -19.79 12.62 -23.58
C THR A 588 -20.05 12.21 -22.12
N LEU A 589 -21.02 12.87 -21.51
CA LEU A 589 -21.48 12.57 -20.16
C LEU A 589 -22.14 11.19 -20.06
N ARG A 590 -22.16 10.63 -18.85
CA ARG A 590 -22.88 9.39 -18.51
C ARG A 590 -23.97 9.70 -17.50
N SER A 591 -25.14 9.08 -17.66
CA SER A 591 -26.20 9.15 -16.65
C SER A 591 -25.77 8.51 -15.33
N ASP A 592 -26.08 9.18 -14.23
CA ASP A 592 -25.90 8.69 -12.88
C ASP A 592 -26.88 9.43 -11.95
N ASP A 593 -27.96 8.77 -11.57
CA ASP A 593 -29.03 9.36 -10.76
C ASP A 593 -28.59 9.71 -9.33
N THR A 594 -27.41 9.20 -8.89
CA THR A 594 -26.81 9.55 -7.60
C THR A 594 -25.94 10.81 -7.65
N TYR A 595 -25.65 11.30 -8.87
CA TYR A 595 -24.86 12.51 -9.09
C TYR A 595 -25.80 13.72 -9.32
N PRO A 596 -25.49 14.91 -8.78
CA PRO A 596 -26.29 16.11 -9.05
C PRO A 596 -26.52 16.35 -10.55
N GLY A 597 -27.76 16.65 -10.94
CA GLY A 597 -28.17 16.80 -12.34
C GLY A 597 -28.29 15.49 -13.11
N GLY A 598 -28.05 14.33 -12.49
CA GLY A 598 -28.21 13.01 -13.11
C GLY A 598 -27.15 12.68 -14.17
N LYS A 599 -26.08 13.49 -14.31
CA LYS A 599 -25.07 13.37 -15.35
C LYS A 599 -23.67 13.64 -14.81
N LYS A 600 -22.71 12.77 -15.14
CA LYS A 600 -21.30 12.92 -14.74
C LYS A 600 -20.33 12.85 -15.92
N SER A 601 -19.18 13.51 -15.76
CA SER A 601 -18.10 13.45 -16.75
C SER A 601 -17.57 12.01 -16.90
N THR A 602 -17.02 11.70 -18.08
CA THR A 602 -16.32 10.43 -18.32
C THR A 602 -14.87 10.60 -18.77
N SER A 603 -14.28 11.76 -18.49
CA SER A 603 -12.85 12.02 -18.67
C SER A 603 -11.98 11.17 -17.74
N PHE A 604 -10.70 10.99 -18.09
CA PHE A 604 -9.80 10.15 -17.29
C PHE A 604 -9.60 10.71 -15.88
N ALA A 605 -9.43 12.03 -15.74
CA ALA A 605 -9.31 12.66 -14.43
C ALA A 605 -10.56 12.41 -13.58
N PHE A 606 -11.77 12.54 -14.15
CA PHE A 606 -12.99 12.23 -13.41
C PHE A 606 -13.02 10.75 -12.99
N LYS A 607 -12.69 9.82 -13.89
CA LYS A 607 -12.64 8.39 -13.57
C LYS A 607 -11.72 8.07 -12.40
N ALA A 608 -10.52 8.66 -12.36
CA ALA A 608 -9.57 8.44 -11.27
C ALA A 608 -9.99 9.16 -9.98
N HIS A 609 -10.33 10.45 -10.05
CA HIS A 609 -10.64 11.26 -8.86
C HIS A 609 -11.98 10.92 -8.20
N SER A 610 -12.91 10.33 -8.96
CA SER A 610 -14.24 9.93 -8.47
C SER A 610 -14.34 8.44 -8.15
N ALA A 611 -13.27 7.65 -8.31
CA ALA A 611 -13.31 6.24 -7.97
C ALA A 611 -13.44 6.06 -6.45
N GLU A 612 -14.37 5.22 -6.02
CA GLU A 612 -14.68 4.99 -4.61
C GLU A 612 -13.47 4.48 -3.83
N GLY A 613 -12.77 3.48 -4.38
CA GLY A 613 -11.55 2.91 -3.80
C GLY A 613 -10.36 3.88 -3.69
N HIS A 614 -10.43 5.07 -4.31
CA HIS A 614 -9.38 6.10 -4.19
C HIS A 614 -9.65 7.10 -3.05
N TYR A 615 -10.74 6.93 -2.30
CA TYR A 615 -11.02 7.75 -1.13
C TYR A 615 -11.73 6.95 -0.03
N LEU A 616 -10.95 6.10 0.64
CA LEU A 616 -11.39 5.18 1.69
C LEU A 616 -11.56 5.85 3.05
N LYS A 617 -11.87 7.15 3.08
CA LYS A 617 -12.21 7.87 4.31
C LYS A 617 -13.63 7.53 4.79
N TYR A 618 -14.54 7.26 3.85
CA TYR A 618 -15.96 6.97 4.11
C TYR A 618 -16.45 5.74 3.35
N ALA A 619 -15.57 5.10 2.58
CA ALA A 619 -15.86 3.93 1.78
C ALA A 619 -15.06 2.73 2.31
N GLY A 620 -15.48 1.52 1.93
CA GLY A 620 -14.90 0.29 2.46
C GLY A 620 -15.09 0.19 3.96
N VAL A 621 -13.99 -0.02 4.69
CA VAL A 621 -13.97 -0.07 6.16
C VAL A 621 -13.49 1.24 6.80
N GLU A 622 -13.51 2.34 6.04
CA GLU A 622 -13.15 3.70 6.51
C GLU A 622 -11.72 3.82 7.07
N SER A 623 -10.79 2.98 6.59
CA SER A 623 -9.40 2.93 7.09
C SER A 623 -8.54 4.13 6.66
N GLY A 624 -8.96 4.89 5.65
CA GLY A 624 -8.12 5.89 5.01
C GLY A 624 -6.90 5.30 4.28
N THR A 625 -6.93 4.02 3.90
CA THR A 625 -5.82 3.35 3.17
C THR A 625 -5.41 4.12 1.91
N VAL A 626 -6.38 4.59 1.13
CA VAL A 626 -6.15 5.45 -0.03
C VAL A 626 -6.93 6.76 0.15
N LEU A 627 -6.24 7.88 0.02
CA LEU A 627 -6.80 9.22 0.16
C LEU A 627 -6.43 10.08 -1.05
N LYS A 628 -7.39 10.31 -1.96
CA LYS A 628 -7.19 11.21 -3.12
C LYS A 628 -6.76 12.65 -2.79
N THR A 629 -6.87 13.06 -1.53
CA THR A 629 -6.33 14.34 -1.04
C THR A 629 -4.80 14.35 -1.05
N ASP A 630 -4.15 13.19 -0.92
CA ASP A 630 -2.73 13.05 -1.20
C ASP A 630 -2.53 12.88 -2.72
N CYS A 631 -2.22 13.98 -3.38
CA CYS A 631 -2.01 14.01 -4.83
C CYS A 631 -0.85 13.09 -5.26
N LYS A 632 0.16 12.87 -4.39
CA LYS A 632 1.36 12.08 -4.71
C LYS A 632 1.07 10.59 -4.82
N THR A 633 -0.10 10.14 -4.34
CA THR A 633 -0.58 8.76 -4.54
C THR A 633 -0.57 8.38 -6.03
N CYS A 634 -0.93 9.31 -6.92
CA CYS A 634 -1.04 9.03 -8.36
C CYS A 634 -0.20 9.96 -9.23
N HIS A 635 0.09 11.19 -8.79
CA HIS A 635 0.76 12.18 -9.62
C HIS A 635 2.28 12.11 -9.53
N THR A 636 2.93 12.39 -10.67
CA THR A 636 4.34 12.79 -10.70
C THR A 636 4.55 14.09 -9.92
N ALA A 637 5.79 14.42 -9.55
CA ALA A 637 6.11 15.57 -8.70
C ALA A 637 5.57 16.91 -9.24
N ASP A 638 5.62 17.14 -10.56
CA ASP A 638 5.06 18.31 -11.25
C ASP A 638 3.70 18.00 -11.91
N GLY A 639 3.14 16.82 -11.66
CA GLY A 639 1.99 16.28 -12.35
C GLY A 639 0.71 17.09 -12.21
N ILE A 640 0.57 17.80 -11.09
CA ILE A 640 -0.57 18.70 -10.80
C ILE A 640 -0.29 20.17 -11.14
N GLN A 641 0.85 20.49 -11.76
CA GLN A 641 1.13 21.86 -12.17
C GLN A 641 0.08 22.35 -13.19
N LEU A 642 -0.55 23.47 -12.86
CA LEU A 642 -1.63 24.11 -13.62
C LEU A 642 -1.11 25.00 -14.76
N GLY A 643 -1.99 25.43 -15.66
CA GLY A 643 -1.65 26.33 -16.78
C GLY A 643 -0.83 25.68 -17.90
N ARG A 644 -0.65 24.36 -17.89
CA ARG A 644 0.16 23.62 -18.89
C ARG A 644 -0.62 23.21 -20.15
N ALA A 645 -1.93 23.41 -20.18
CA ALA A 645 -2.82 23.02 -21.27
C ALA A 645 -3.98 24.03 -21.43
N THR A 646 -3.65 25.30 -21.59
CA THR A 646 -4.59 26.44 -21.55
C THR A 646 -5.69 26.36 -22.62
N ASP A 647 -5.48 25.61 -23.69
CA ASP A 647 -6.43 25.39 -24.76
C ASP A 647 -7.50 24.34 -24.41
N ARG A 648 -7.23 23.44 -23.45
CA ARG A 648 -8.14 22.35 -23.09
C ARG A 648 -9.46 22.88 -22.52
N VAL A 649 -10.55 22.23 -22.92
CA VAL A 649 -11.87 22.40 -22.31
C VAL A 649 -12.40 21.06 -21.83
N TRP A 650 -13.29 21.12 -20.84
CA TRP A 650 -13.90 19.94 -20.23
C TRP A 650 -15.41 19.97 -20.41
N ARG A 651 -15.98 18.78 -20.58
CA ARG A 651 -17.43 18.59 -20.61
C ARG A 651 -17.93 18.05 -19.28
N TYR A 652 -18.86 18.77 -18.68
CA TYR A 652 -19.53 18.43 -17.43
C TYR A 652 -21.04 18.53 -17.59
N GLY A 653 -21.77 17.89 -16.67
CA GLY A 653 -23.22 18.10 -16.54
C GLY A 653 -23.50 19.25 -15.59
N ASP A 654 -24.40 20.13 -15.95
CA ASP A 654 -24.97 21.10 -15.02
C ASP A 654 -25.59 20.37 -13.83
N ILE A 655 -25.33 20.85 -12.60
CA ILE A 655 -25.69 20.12 -11.38
C ILE A 655 -27.18 20.16 -11.05
N GLU A 656 -27.96 21.00 -11.74
CA GLU A 656 -29.41 21.09 -11.57
C GLU A 656 -30.14 20.34 -12.69
N THR A 657 -29.70 20.53 -13.93
CA THR A 657 -30.42 20.09 -15.13
C THR A 657 -29.77 18.89 -15.83
N GLY A 658 -28.49 18.62 -15.58
CA GLY A 658 -27.69 17.64 -16.31
C GLY A 658 -27.34 18.06 -17.74
N ALA A 659 -27.71 19.27 -18.16
CA ALA A 659 -27.35 19.78 -19.49
C ALA A 659 -25.83 19.86 -19.65
N ASP A 660 -25.33 19.73 -20.88
CA ASP A 660 -23.91 19.90 -21.14
C ASP A 660 -23.47 21.33 -20.81
N VAL A 661 -22.42 21.45 -20.01
CA VAL A 661 -21.70 22.70 -19.74
C VAL A 661 -20.20 22.50 -19.98
N TRP A 662 -19.57 23.53 -20.52
CA TRP A 662 -18.18 23.52 -20.91
C TRP A 662 -17.34 24.35 -19.95
N MET A 663 -16.23 23.77 -19.49
CA MET A 663 -15.38 24.38 -18.49
C MET A 663 -13.97 24.62 -19.03
N SER A 664 -13.31 25.69 -18.60
CA SER A 664 -11.92 25.97 -18.95
C SER A 664 -10.95 24.95 -18.34
N SER A 665 -9.69 24.96 -18.79
CA SER A 665 -8.72 23.89 -18.56
C SER A 665 -8.50 23.53 -17.09
N ASP A 666 -8.07 24.47 -16.26
CA ASP A 666 -7.69 24.20 -14.87
C ASP A 666 -8.95 24.05 -14.02
N THR A 667 -9.98 24.84 -14.32
CA THR A 667 -11.32 24.77 -13.73
C THR A 667 -11.92 23.38 -13.84
N GLY A 668 -11.94 22.78 -15.03
CA GLY A 668 -12.47 21.44 -15.23
C GLY A 668 -11.64 20.34 -14.55
N ALA A 669 -10.34 20.57 -14.33
CA ALA A 669 -9.52 19.67 -13.51
C ALA A 669 -9.94 19.74 -12.04
N CYS A 670 -10.10 20.93 -11.47
CA CYS A 670 -10.57 21.11 -10.08
C CYS A 670 -11.97 20.52 -9.86
N LEU A 671 -12.88 20.77 -10.81
CA LEU A 671 -14.29 20.36 -10.68
C LEU A 671 -14.50 18.85 -10.78
N SER A 672 -13.49 18.07 -11.18
CA SER A 672 -13.54 16.61 -11.09
C SER A 672 -13.74 16.09 -9.65
N CYS A 673 -13.35 16.88 -8.65
CA CYS A 673 -13.65 16.65 -7.23
C CYS A 673 -14.64 17.68 -6.68
N HIS A 674 -14.48 18.96 -7.05
CA HIS A 674 -15.17 20.07 -6.39
C HIS A 674 -16.56 20.40 -6.94
N GLN A 675 -17.00 19.79 -8.05
CA GLN A 675 -18.30 20.10 -8.65
C GLN A 675 -19.47 19.81 -7.71
N LYS A 676 -19.49 18.64 -7.06
CA LYS A 676 -20.62 18.17 -6.24
C LYS A 676 -20.95 19.11 -5.07
N TYR A 677 -19.97 19.86 -4.57
CA TYR A 677 -20.07 20.73 -3.40
C TYR A 677 -19.73 22.19 -3.73
N ARG A 678 -19.80 22.57 -5.00
CA ARG A 678 -19.55 23.94 -5.47
C ARG A 678 -20.58 24.90 -4.87
N THR A 679 -20.11 26.09 -4.47
CA THR A 679 -20.94 27.19 -3.97
C THR A 679 -20.82 28.41 -4.90
N ASP A 680 -21.67 29.42 -4.73
CA ASP A 680 -21.57 30.70 -5.45
C ASP A 680 -20.22 31.38 -5.22
N ALA A 681 -19.65 31.26 -4.00
CA ALA A 681 -18.32 31.76 -3.70
C ALA A 681 -17.23 31.02 -4.50
N THR A 682 -17.37 29.70 -4.69
CA THR A 682 -16.48 28.91 -5.55
C THR A 682 -16.58 29.37 -7.00
N VAL A 683 -17.79 29.57 -7.52
CA VAL A 683 -18.02 30.05 -8.89
C VAL A 683 -17.40 31.44 -9.08
N SER A 684 -17.74 32.39 -8.21
CA SER A 684 -17.20 33.75 -8.24
C SER A 684 -15.67 33.77 -8.16
N HIS A 685 -15.07 32.91 -7.33
CA HIS A 685 -13.62 32.76 -7.24
C HIS A 685 -13.03 32.29 -8.57
N ILE A 686 -13.60 31.25 -9.19
CA ILE A 686 -13.13 30.72 -10.48
C ILE A 686 -13.22 31.80 -11.58
N GLU A 687 -14.38 32.43 -11.72
CA GLU A 687 -14.65 33.43 -12.76
C GLU A 687 -13.80 34.69 -12.59
N SER A 688 -13.61 35.17 -11.35
CA SER A 688 -12.74 36.32 -11.07
C SER A 688 -11.26 36.07 -11.41
N ASN A 689 -10.87 34.80 -11.55
CA ASN A 689 -9.52 34.38 -11.93
C ASN A 689 -9.48 33.83 -13.38
N GLY A 690 -10.47 34.20 -14.20
CA GLY A 690 -10.50 33.92 -15.64
C GLY A 690 -10.97 32.51 -16.02
N GLY A 691 -11.42 31.70 -15.07
CA GLY A 691 -12.01 30.39 -15.35
C GLY A 691 -13.46 30.47 -15.82
N ILE A 692 -13.90 29.47 -16.59
CA ILE A 692 -15.25 29.36 -17.14
C ILE A 692 -15.91 28.11 -16.56
N VAL A 693 -17.14 28.25 -16.03
CA VAL A 693 -17.95 27.14 -15.50
C VAL A 693 -19.29 26.95 -16.23
N ASP A 694 -19.62 27.86 -17.14
CA ASP A 694 -20.93 28.01 -17.79
C ASP A 694 -20.84 28.03 -19.33
N GLY A 695 -19.77 27.47 -19.90
CA GLY A 695 -19.55 27.44 -21.34
C GLY A 695 -20.69 26.77 -22.09
N ILE A 696 -21.23 27.42 -23.11
CA ILE A 696 -22.32 26.86 -23.93
C ILE A 696 -21.80 25.95 -25.07
N SER A 697 -20.51 26.06 -25.39
CA SER A 697 -19.79 25.22 -26.35
C SER A 697 -18.30 25.17 -26.02
N GLU A 698 -17.56 24.26 -26.68
CA GLU A 698 -16.10 24.24 -26.60
C GLU A 698 -15.47 25.57 -27.01
N GLU A 699 -15.91 26.11 -28.15
CA GLU A 699 -15.39 27.36 -28.70
C GLU A 699 -15.66 28.55 -27.76
N ASP A 700 -16.85 28.60 -27.16
CA ASP A 700 -17.22 29.62 -26.20
C ASP A 700 -16.30 29.59 -24.96
N ALA A 701 -16.12 28.42 -24.36
CA ALA A 701 -15.23 28.28 -23.20
C ALA A 701 -13.76 28.63 -23.55
N ARG A 702 -13.26 28.22 -24.73
CA ARG A 702 -11.91 28.55 -25.21
C ARG A 702 -11.71 30.04 -25.48
N ASN A 703 -12.74 30.73 -25.99
CA ASN A 703 -12.63 32.14 -26.35
C ASN A 703 -12.79 33.08 -25.14
N ARG A 704 -13.57 32.67 -24.12
CA ARG A 704 -13.79 33.48 -22.91
C ARG A 704 -12.75 33.27 -21.81
N THR A 705 -12.09 32.11 -21.78
CA THR A 705 -11.15 31.76 -20.71
C THR A 705 -9.90 32.65 -20.71
N SER A 706 -9.44 32.99 -19.51
CA SER A 706 -8.18 33.70 -19.25
C SER A 706 -7.61 33.30 -17.89
N GLU A 707 -7.57 31.99 -17.62
CA GLU A 707 -7.18 31.41 -16.34
C GLU A 707 -5.79 31.86 -15.86
N ILE A 708 -5.73 32.33 -14.62
CA ILE A 708 -4.48 32.67 -13.91
C ILE A 708 -4.26 31.79 -12.66
N CYS A 709 -4.89 30.61 -12.62
CA CYS A 709 -4.90 29.68 -11.48
C CYS A 709 -3.49 29.33 -10.98
N SER A 710 -2.56 29.07 -11.89
CA SER A 710 -1.19 28.64 -11.62
C SER A 710 -0.35 29.66 -10.85
N THR A 711 -0.74 30.95 -10.85
CA THR A 711 -0.06 32.00 -10.09
C THR A 711 -0.21 31.82 -8.58
N CYS A 712 -1.34 31.25 -8.15
CA CYS A 712 -1.69 31.09 -6.74
C CYS A 712 -1.67 29.62 -6.32
N HIS A 713 -2.19 28.72 -7.13
CA HIS A 713 -2.29 27.28 -6.86
C HIS A 713 -1.08 26.53 -7.40
N THR A 714 0.08 26.81 -6.80
CA THR A 714 1.30 26.02 -7.05
C THR A 714 1.15 24.59 -6.54
N VAL A 715 1.98 23.66 -7.02
CA VAL A 715 2.03 22.27 -6.54
C VAL A 715 2.05 22.23 -5.01
N ASP A 716 3.02 22.93 -4.40
CA ASP A 716 3.17 23.02 -2.94
C ASP A 716 1.91 23.54 -2.24
N ARG A 717 1.28 24.57 -2.79
CA ARG A 717 0.09 25.14 -2.15
C ARG A 717 -1.09 24.19 -2.24
N VAL A 718 -1.29 23.56 -3.41
CA VAL A 718 -2.35 22.56 -3.60
C VAL A 718 -2.15 21.42 -2.60
N THR A 719 -0.97 20.80 -2.54
CA THR A 719 -0.68 19.69 -1.61
C THR A 719 -0.94 20.10 -0.15
N LYS A 720 -0.43 21.26 0.29
CA LYS A 720 -0.66 21.76 1.67
C LYS A 720 -2.13 22.00 1.99
N THR A 721 -2.90 22.57 1.05
CA THR A 721 -4.34 22.80 1.27
C THR A 721 -5.15 21.51 1.34
N HIS A 722 -4.60 20.37 0.89
CA HIS A 722 -5.21 19.05 0.98
C HIS A 722 -4.65 18.20 2.14
N GLY A 723 -3.83 18.80 3.01
CA GLY A 723 -3.37 18.18 4.27
C GLY A 723 -2.06 17.42 4.19
N PHE A 724 -1.23 17.62 3.15
CA PHE A 724 0.04 16.93 2.94
C PHE A 724 1.22 17.86 2.67
#